data_AF-A0A0F3IIN1-F1
#
_entry.id   AF-A0A0F3IIN1-F1
#
_cell.length_a   1.000
_cell.length_b   1.000
_cell.length_c   1.000
_cell.angle_alpha   90.00
_cell.angle_beta   90.00
_cell.angle_gamma   90.00
#
_symmetry.space_group_name_H-M   'P 1'
#
loop_
_entity.id
_entity.type
_entity.pdbx_description
1 polymer ?
#
loop_
_entity_poly.entity_id
_entity_poly.type
_entity_poly.pdbx_seq_one_letter_code
_entity_poly.pdbx_strand_id
1 'polypeptide(L)'
;MYSQAKWRFCSAVEGIQNLYLTTNRISDGHHGWLYIPGMNALSVTATEKYMVYLFPDGTYRIQSGDLRWLSLNETGVFIEFTDDVANAAAFLLSGNPLGSQISVKTANGDQALYYLSPTNPETPNVLGVTDGTDHYATFAPTVETVSLATVRQAKQAVNADFSNVILIGQDLSQGIDFSNANFTGAQLAGANFSNATLDNANMSQTDLRGLNWGKPASARQIDLSGSNAAGCQLGGQTYKLDCSGAKATSADFTRAVLTNLNLQGANLAGATLISTVLDTADLTTANLNGVVALGAFLRGVTLTDASAQMGIFCNAVFDHSDLTRVKMGASSFLFFLDPQLNTQFANELDNDAYPQTDLIAAFKNNGITLQPASVVVVVIKGQSWLILDPSGPYKLFLSDNGIEVFNDNPSLIPAVLNGASLVGVTAPTASLAGADLRNVKWYAAPATLNHADLQDAVLTGSVLTSNDFTQANVSGADFSDCLLLQGKFTGCMVGPGGSGRAISFARAHLEGVDFSKATFSGTLLTHAVVALDLGVVLFFLPSDDQQYLTATGIANLSPAFHAAGLDLGNTPSIMDTAFWTIDNSQAIDPHAPKQYLVKTGTSGFNVYGNGKYLFNLPAADAPFLNQPQASQRLVSIFAGKQYNLALNAPITATSSWSITPSADAVYLRSYRFNTLQVFAETTRLSVYGTSPILIENLSQYPQGVAFGATQNLANAFSSNSVGPACLPFSWLKQNKIDEQAFFTVATGNTVNQ
;
A
#
# COMPACT_ATOMS: atom_id res chain seq x y z
N MET A 1 -5.76 -31.24 48.95
CA MET A 1 -5.50 -30.66 47.62
C MET A 1 -5.02 -29.23 47.79
N TYR A 2 -3.70 -28.99 47.76
CA TYR A 2 -3.13 -27.69 47.43
C TYR A 2 -1.81 -27.98 46.73
N SER A 3 -1.65 -27.45 45.53
CA SER A 3 -0.50 -27.72 44.67
C SER A 3 0.77 -27.10 45.25
N GLN A 4 1.89 -27.83 45.16
CA GLN A 4 3.20 -27.24 45.41
C GLN A 4 3.48 -26.18 44.34
N ALA A 5 3.34 -24.90 44.71
CA ALA A 5 3.86 -23.81 43.90
C ALA A 5 5.39 -23.96 43.79
N LYS A 6 5.92 -23.94 42.56
CA LYS A 6 7.36 -24.02 42.30
C LYS A 6 7.89 -22.63 41.95
N TRP A 7 8.95 -22.27 42.65
CA TRP A 7 9.69 -21.01 42.63
C TRP A 7 10.87 -21.12 41.62
N ARG A 8 11.19 -20.05 40.85
CA ARG A 8 12.40 -19.86 39.99
C ARG A 8 12.81 -18.36 39.94
N PHE A 9 14.10 -17.98 40.02
CA PHE A 9 14.61 -16.58 40.03
C PHE A 9 15.58 -16.21 38.88
N CYS A 10 15.60 -14.94 38.41
CA CYS A 10 16.65 -14.38 37.54
C CYS A 10 17.69 -13.51 38.27
N SER A 11 18.95 -13.76 37.92
CA SER A 11 20.09 -12.87 38.07
C SER A 11 20.84 -12.82 36.73
N ALA A 12 21.38 -11.66 36.37
CA ALA A 12 22.31 -11.51 35.24
C ALA A 12 23.75 -11.95 35.56
N VAL A 13 24.03 -12.28 36.83
CA VAL A 13 25.36 -12.65 37.36
C VAL A 13 25.27 -13.98 38.14
N GLU A 14 26.32 -14.81 38.06
CA GLU A 14 26.37 -16.12 38.70
C GLU A 14 26.32 -16.06 40.25
N GLY A 15 25.66 -17.03 40.87
CA GLY A 15 25.92 -17.42 42.28
C GLY A 15 25.06 -16.79 43.40
N ILE A 16 23.95 -16.11 43.10
CA ILE A 16 23.19 -15.32 44.08
C ILE A 16 22.07 -16.10 44.78
N GLN A 17 21.88 -15.86 46.09
CA GLN A 17 20.73 -16.32 46.88
C GLN A 17 19.67 -15.21 47.06
N ASN A 18 18.41 -15.61 47.21
CA ASN A 18 17.22 -14.79 47.06
C ASN A 18 17.11 -13.62 48.07
N LEU A 19 16.58 -12.48 47.62
CA LEU A 19 16.17 -11.35 48.45
C LEU A 19 14.66 -11.10 48.28
N TYR A 20 13.96 -10.87 49.39
CA TYR A 20 12.54 -10.50 49.41
C TYR A 20 12.40 -9.02 49.75
N LEU A 21 11.65 -8.28 48.93
CA LEU A 21 11.33 -6.86 49.14
C LEU A 21 9.82 -6.66 49.02
N THR A 22 9.25 -5.86 49.92
CA THR A 22 7.87 -5.36 49.83
C THR A 22 7.86 -3.85 50.05
N THR A 23 6.84 -3.15 49.54
CA THR A 23 6.70 -1.71 49.76
C THR A 23 5.32 -1.37 50.26
N ASN A 24 5.21 -0.22 50.93
CA ASN A 24 3.94 0.41 51.24
C ASN A 24 4.01 1.85 50.71
N ARG A 25 3.04 2.23 49.86
CA ARG A 25 3.00 3.53 49.21
C ARG A 25 1.87 4.35 49.82
N ILE A 26 2.19 5.16 50.82
CA ILE A 26 1.23 6.09 51.42
C ILE A 26 0.99 7.22 50.42
N SER A 27 -0.29 7.47 50.12
CA SER A 27 -0.72 8.44 49.13
C SER A 27 -0.67 9.88 49.67
N ASP A 28 0.53 10.46 49.76
CA ASP A 28 0.73 11.92 50.00
C ASP A 28 2.08 12.45 49.42
N GLY A 29 2.44 11.97 48.24
CA GLY A 29 3.31 12.70 47.29
C GLY A 29 4.84 12.62 47.47
N HIS A 30 5.40 12.56 48.68
CA HIS A 30 6.85 12.83 48.86
C HIS A 30 7.72 11.82 49.62
N HIS A 31 7.18 10.77 50.25
CA HIS A 31 8.01 9.77 50.95
C HIS A 31 7.55 8.33 50.68
N GLY A 32 8.44 7.54 50.08
CA GLY A 32 8.24 6.10 49.88
C GLY A 32 9.14 5.29 50.82
N TRP A 33 8.57 4.30 51.52
CA TRP A 33 9.33 3.42 52.42
C TRP A 33 9.53 2.04 51.77
N LEU A 34 10.80 1.63 51.65
CA LEU A 34 11.18 0.28 51.24
C LEU A 34 11.17 -0.65 52.47
N TYR A 35 10.29 -1.65 52.49
CA TYR A 35 10.19 -2.61 53.60
C TYR A 35 10.97 -3.89 53.25
N ILE A 36 11.96 -4.21 54.09
CA ILE A 36 12.76 -5.42 53.98
C ILE A 36 12.37 -6.32 55.17
N PRO A 37 11.62 -7.41 54.95
CA PRO A 37 10.89 -8.08 56.03
C PRO A 37 11.78 -8.77 57.06
N GLY A 38 11.83 -8.18 58.27
CA GLY A 38 12.29 -8.84 59.49
C GLY A 38 11.14 -9.47 60.26
N MET A 39 10.71 -10.66 59.84
CA MET A 39 9.83 -11.62 60.55
C MET A 39 8.84 -11.04 61.60
N ASN A 40 7.73 -10.48 61.14
CA ASN A 40 6.41 -11.12 61.34
C ASN A 40 5.41 -10.48 60.40
N ALA A 41 4.48 -11.29 59.90
CA ALA A 41 3.83 -11.06 58.62
C ALA A 41 3.15 -9.70 58.54
N LEU A 42 3.81 -8.81 57.77
CA LEU A 42 3.46 -7.55 57.10
C LEU A 42 2.58 -7.69 55.83
N SER A 43 1.35 -7.19 55.79
CA SER A 43 0.46 -7.08 54.62
C SER A 43 0.36 -5.63 54.22
N VAL A 44 -0.02 -5.53 52.97
CA VAL A 44 -0.28 -4.36 52.20
C VAL A 44 -1.20 -4.86 51.10
N THR A 45 -2.34 -4.21 50.92
CA THR A 45 -3.31 -4.51 49.86
C THR A 45 -2.81 -4.13 48.46
N ALA A 46 -1.59 -3.59 48.36
CA ALA A 46 -0.88 -3.30 47.12
C ALA A 46 0.56 -3.83 47.22
N THR A 47 0.96 -4.67 46.26
CA THR A 47 2.36 -5.04 46.04
C THR A 47 2.85 -4.44 44.73
N GLU A 48 3.83 -3.56 44.80
CA GLU A 48 4.63 -3.15 43.64
C GLU A 48 5.72 -4.20 43.39
N LYS A 49 6.03 -4.44 42.10
CA LYS A 49 7.15 -5.32 41.71
C LYS A 49 8.46 -4.52 41.76
N TYR A 50 9.53 -5.16 42.22
CA TYR A 50 10.89 -4.61 42.20
C TYR A 50 11.85 -5.62 41.58
N MET A 51 12.84 -5.12 40.85
CA MET A 51 13.92 -5.91 40.26
C MET A 51 15.23 -5.61 40.98
N VAL A 52 16.02 -6.64 41.22
CA VAL A 52 17.31 -6.54 41.92
C VAL A 52 18.41 -6.97 40.94
N TYR A 53 19.33 -6.06 40.67
CA TYR A 53 20.43 -6.25 39.72
C TYR A 53 21.75 -6.33 40.47
N LEU A 54 22.54 -7.40 40.28
CA LEU A 54 23.95 -7.40 40.70
C LEU A 54 24.81 -6.77 39.61
N PHE A 55 25.62 -5.79 39.98
CA PHE A 55 26.52 -5.07 39.08
C PHE A 55 27.95 -5.63 39.14
N PRO A 56 28.81 -5.34 38.13
CA PRO A 56 30.19 -5.82 38.09
C PRO A 56 31.08 -5.33 39.25
N ASP A 57 30.65 -4.31 39.97
CA ASP A 57 31.29 -3.79 41.20
C ASP A 57 30.98 -4.63 42.45
N GLY A 58 30.20 -5.71 42.32
CA GLY A 58 29.77 -6.59 43.41
C GLY A 58 28.60 -6.04 44.24
N THR A 59 28.01 -4.91 43.82
CA THR A 59 26.88 -4.27 44.52
C THR A 59 25.57 -4.51 43.81
N TYR A 60 24.49 -4.56 44.57
CA TYR A 60 23.14 -4.65 44.08
C TYR A 60 22.59 -3.25 43.81
N ARG A 61 21.78 -3.08 42.77
CA ARG A 61 20.95 -1.89 42.54
C ARG A 61 19.51 -2.35 42.34
N ILE A 62 18.55 -1.59 42.84
CA ILE A 62 17.14 -2.01 42.87
C ILE A 62 16.32 -1.01 42.05
N GLN A 63 15.41 -1.52 41.22
CA GLN A 63 14.55 -0.74 40.33
C GLN A 63 13.08 -1.11 40.60
N SER A 64 12.19 -0.12 40.65
CA SER A 64 10.74 -0.33 40.75
C SER A 64 10.14 -0.77 39.42
N GLY A 65 8.92 -1.32 39.48
CA GLY A 65 8.14 -1.73 38.32
C GLY A 65 7.69 -0.60 37.39
N ASP A 66 7.91 0.66 37.75
CA ASP A 66 7.79 1.84 36.87
C ASP A 66 9.15 2.29 36.28
N LEU A 67 10.14 1.39 36.28
CA LEU A 67 11.49 1.53 35.72
C LEU A 67 12.41 2.57 36.40
N ARG A 68 12.00 3.13 37.53
CA ARG A 68 12.84 4.07 38.30
C ARG A 68 13.76 3.33 39.26
N TRP A 69 14.97 3.84 39.45
CA TRP A 69 15.96 3.29 40.35
C TRP A 69 15.80 3.83 41.76
N LEU A 70 16.05 2.99 42.75
CA LEU A 70 16.16 3.42 44.13
C LEU A 70 17.54 4.07 44.33
N SER A 71 17.54 5.37 44.57
CA SER A 71 18.70 6.19 44.92
C SER A 71 18.68 6.55 46.41
N LEU A 72 19.77 7.13 46.90
CA LEU A 72 19.73 7.89 48.15
C LEU A 72 19.56 9.38 47.82
N ASN A 73 18.84 10.08 48.69
CA ASN A 73 18.71 11.53 48.64
C ASN A 73 20.07 12.24 48.84
N GLU A 74 20.15 13.54 48.59
CA GLU A 74 21.41 14.31 48.70
C GLU A 74 22.12 14.20 50.06
N THR A 75 21.39 13.93 51.15
CA THR A 75 21.97 13.74 52.49
C THR A 75 22.41 12.31 52.79
N GLY A 76 22.11 11.34 51.92
CA GLY A 76 22.46 9.92 52.10
C GLY A 76 21.60 9.18 53.14
N VAL A 77 20.47 9.74 53.56
CA VAL A 77 19.66 9.26 54.71
C VAL A 77 18.36 8.60 54.27
N PHE A 78 17.75 9.07 53.19
CA PHE A 78 16.46 8.59 52.69
C PHE A 78 16.61 7.97 51.31
N ILE A 79 15.71 7.03 51.01
CA ILE A 79 15.61 6.39 49.70
C ILE A 79 14.65 7.20 48.83
N GLU A 80 15.07 7.53 47.62
CA GLU A 80 14.31 8.26 46.62
C GLU A 80 14.29 7.50 45.28
N PHE A 81 13.48 7.96 44.33
CA PHE A 81 13.46 7.40 42.97
C PHE A 81 14.19 8.32 41.99
N THR A 82 15.08 7.75 41.19
CA THR A 82 15.80 8.42 40.11
C THR A 82 15.62 7.68 38.79
N ASP A 83 15.58 8.40 37.68
CA ASP A 83 15.51 7.79 36.34
C ASP A 83 16.91 7.37 35.83
N ASP A 84 17.98 7.78 36.51
CA ASP A 84 19.37 7.55 36.11
C ASP A 84 20.06 6.46 36.95
N VAL A 85 20.45 5.37 36.29
CA VAL A 85 21.18 4.25 36.89
C VAL A 85 22.53 4.65 37.49
N ALA A 86 23.16 5.75 37.04
CA ALA A 86 24.39 6.27 37.63
C ALA A 86 24.19 6.80 39.05
N ASN A 87 22.98 7.28 39.36
CA ASN A 87 22.57 7.79 40.68
C ASN A 87 21.88 6.71 41.54
N ALA A 88 21.67 5.50 40.99
CA ALA A 88 21.10 4.37 41.72
C ALA A 88 22.03 3.92 42.85
N ALA A 89 21.45 3.72 44.05
CA ALA A 89 22.20 3.37 45.24
C ALA A 89 22.81 1.96 45.12
N ALA A 90 24.09 1.85 45.45
CA ALA A 90 24.86 0.61 45.39
C ALA A 90 24.79 -0.14 46.73
N PHE A 91 23.87 -1.10 46.84
CA PHE A 91 23.63 -1.90 48.04
C PHE A 91 24.62 -3.07 48.14
N LEU A 92 25.32 -3.20 49.25
CA LEU A 92 26.08 -4.38 49.63
C LEU A 92 25.23 -5.26 50.55
N LEU A 93 24.70 -6.34 49.98
CA LEU A 93 23.95 -7.36 50.73
C LEU A 93 24.93 -8.28 51.45
N SER A 94 25.17 -8.01 52.72
CA SER A 94 26.02 -8.81 53.61
C SER A 94 25.28 -9.07 54.92
N GLY A 95 25.22 -10.32 55.38
CA GLY A 95 24.70 -10.65 56.70
C GLY A 95 23.77 -11.86 56.73
N ASN A 96 23.43 -12.29 57.94
CA ASN A 96 22.40 -13.29 58.21
C ASN A 96 21.07 -12.55 58.47
N PRO A 97 19.91 -13.01 57.96
CA PRO A 97 18.60 -12.41 58.26
C PRO A 97 18.26 -12.32 59.76
N LEU A 98 19.04 -12.94 60.65
CA LEU A 98 18.93 -12.84 62.12
C LEU A 98 19.89 -11.83 62.77
N GLY A 99 20.68 -11.04 62.02
CA GLY A 99 21.57 -10.07 62.66
C GLY A 99 22.38 -9.16 61.74
N SER A 100 22.16 -7.85 61.94
CA SER A 100 23.03 -6.71 61.65
C SER A 100 23.38 -6.37 60.18
N GLN A 101 22.84 -5.21 59.77
CA GLN A 101 23.32 -4.25 58.76
C GLN A 101 23.16 -4.63 57.28
N ILE A 102 22.49 -3.73 56.54
CA ILE A 102 22.68 -3.56 55.10
C ILE A 102 23.61 -2.36 54.94
N SER A 103 24.69 -2.51 54.16
CA SER A 103 25.56 -1.38 53.82
C SER A 103 25.21 -0.85 52.44
N VAL A 104 25.17 0.47 52.28
CA VAL A 104 24.95 1.15 51.01
C VAL A 104 26.15 2.02 50.74
N LYS A 105 26.77 1.79 49.58
CA LYS A 105 27.94 2.52 49.14
C LYS A 105 27.50 3.82 48.50
N THR A 106 27.86 4.92 49.15
CA THR A 106 27.56 6.28 48.72
C THR A 106 28.78 6.91 48.07
N ALA A 107 28.60 8.06 47.40
CA ALA A 107 29.74 8.87 46.91
C ALA A 107 30.72 9.28 48.03
N ASN A 108 30.26 9.28 49.29
CA ASN A 108 31.03 9.63 50.48
C ASN A 108 31.57 8.41 51.27
N GLY A 109 31.44 7.19 50.72
CA GLY A 109 31.88 5.93 51.35
C GLY A 109 30.73 5.01 51.77
N ASP A 110 31.07 3.92 52.46
CA ASP A 110 30.12 2.90 52.90
C ASP A 110 29.30 3.41 54.10
N GLN A 111 27.98 3.52 53.93
CA GLN A 111 27.02 3.90 54.97
C GLN A 111 26.26 2.65 55.44
N ALA A 112 26.13 2.43 56.74
CA ALA A 112 25.32 1.33 57.28
C ALA A 112 23.89 1.82 57.56
N LEU A 113 22.88 1.13 57.02
CA LEU A 113 21.50 1.28 57.50
C LEU A 113 21.33 0.46 58.78
N TYR A 114 20.88 1.13 59.84
CA TYR A 114 20.68 0.56 61.17
C TYR A 114 19.20 0.27 61.44
N TYR A 115 18.96 -0.83 62.17
CA TYR A 115 17.67 -1.14 62.76
C TYR A 115 17.48 -0.34 64.05
N LEU A 116 16.28 0.20 64.28
CA LEU A 116 15.87 0.76 65.57
C LEU A 116 14.82 -0.15 66.22
N SER A 117 15.03 -0.48 67.49
CA SER A 117 14.09 -1.27 68.30
C SER A 117 13.62 -0.44 69.50
N PRO A 118 12.33 -0.03 69.54
CA PRO A 118 11.76 0.70 70.66
C PRO A 118 11.01 -0.25 71.61
N THR A 119 11.75 -0.98 72.45
CA THR A 119 11.35 -1.42 73.81
C THR A 119 10.03 -2.19 74.07
N ASN A 120 9.20 -2.52 73.07
CA ASN A 120 7.92 -3.23 73.26
C ASN A 120 7.95 -4.62 72.58
N PRO A 121 7.71 -5.75 73.28
CA PRO A 121 7.87 -7.10 72.71
C PRO A 121 6.87 -7.53 71.63
N GLU A 122 5.80 -6.77 71.37
CA GLU A 122 4.65 -7.21 70.55
C GLU A 122 4.52 -6.54 69.17
N THR A 123 5.48 -5.69 68.75
CA THR A 123 5.50 -5.10 67.40
C THR A 123 6.70 -5.58 66.56
N PRO A 124 6.51 -5.91 65.27
CA PRO A 124 7.60 -6.36 64.40
C PRO A 124 8.49 -5.20 63.93
N ASN A 125 9.71 -5.52 63.51
CA ASN A 125 10.72 -4.53 63.14
C ASN A 125 10.30 -3.70 61.91
N VAL A 126 10.48 -2.38 61.99
CA VAL A 126 10.20 -1.42 60.92
C VAL A 126 11.35 -0.44 60.75
N LEU A 127 11.59 -0.02 59.51
CA LEU A 127 12.47 1.11 59.16
C LEU A 127 11.54 2.33 59.01
N GLY A 128 11.42 3.19 60.03
CA GLY A 128 10.41 4.27 60.03
C GLY A 128 10.46 5.27 61.18
N VAL A 129 9.88 6.46 60.94
CA VAL A 129 9.63 7.55 61.92
C VAL A 129 8.15 7.51 62.33
N THR A 130 7.82 7.94 63.56
CA THR A 130 6.53 7.64 64.24
C THR A 130 5.76 8.88 64.69
N ASP A 131 4.42 8.81 64.62
CA ASP A 131 3.46 9.75 65.24
C ASP A 131 2.57 9.10 66.34
N GLY A 132 2.72 7.80 66.59
CA GLY A 132 2.24 7.15 67.81
C GLY A 132 0.91 6.38 67.78
N THR A 133 0.47 5.80 66.64
CA THR A 133 -0.68 4.85 66.64
C THR A 133 -0.44 3.56 65.84
N ASP A 134 -0.42 2.41 66.54
CA ASP A 134 0.01 1.10 66.02
C ASP A 134 -1.05 0.35 65.16
N HIS A 135 -0.78 0.09 63.86
CA HIS A 135 -1.59 -0.82 63.01
C HIS A 135 -0.77 -1.55 61.91
N TYR A 136 -1.03 -2.86 61.70
CA TYR A 136 -0.36 -3.75 60.72
C TYR A 136 -1.25 -5.00 60.33
N ALA A 137 -0.92 -5.81 59.28
CA ALA A 137 -1.61 -7.08 58.84
C ALA A 137 -0.62 -8.05 58.09
N THR A 138 -0.95 -9.14 57.33
CA THR A 138 0.00 -10.23 56.78
C THR A 138 0.20 -10.57 55.22
N PHE A 139 1.42 -10.55 54.59
CA PHE A 139 1.95 -11.33 53.38
C PHE A 139 1.29 -11.27 51.94
N ALA A 140 2.04 -10.94 50.86
CA ALA A 140 1.70 -11.11 49.42
C ALA A 140 2.90 -11.63 48.56
N PRO A 141 2.68 -12.30 47.39
CA PRO A 141 3.71 -13.04 46.65
C PRO A 141 4.58 -12.20 45.69
N THR A 142 5.89 -12.49 45.65
CA THR A 142 6.87 -11.87 44.74
C THR A 142 6.91 -12.59 43.38
N VAL A 143 7.19 -11.86 42.30
CA VAL A 143 7.41 -12.45 40.97
C VAL A 143 8.83 -12.97 40.84
N GLU A 144 8.94 -14.10 40.17
CA GLU A 144 10.14 -14.93 40.16
C GLU A 144 10.42 -15.35 38.70
N THR A 145 11.65 -15.07 38.25
CA THR A 145 12.12 -15.03 36.86
C THR A 145 13.05 -16.23 36.55
N VAL A 146 13.99 -16.25 35.59
CA VAL A 146 15.03 -17.34 35.58
C VAL A 146 16.45 -16.92 35.14
N SER A 147 17.48 -17.30 35.91
CA SER A 147 18.83 -16.66 35.85
C SER A 147 19.54 -16.88 34.53
N LEU A 148 20.22 -15.85 34.03
CA LEU A 148 20.78 -15.89 32.68
C LEU A 148 21.90 -16.93 32.55
N ALA A 149 22.61 -17.22 33.64
CA ALA A 149 23.56 -18.33 33.72
C ALA A 149 22.84 -19.69 33.64
N THR A 150 21.78 -19.90 34.41
CA THR A 150 20.95 -21.11 34.36
C THR A 150 20.32 -21.30 32.98
N VAL A 151 19.82 -20.23 32.35
CA VAL A 151 19.27 -20.20 31.00
C VAL A 151 20.31 -20.65 29.97
N ARG A 152 21.50 -20.02 29.98
CA ARG A 152 22.59 -20.34 29.05
C ARG A 152 23.06 -21.79 29.22
N GLN A 153 23.18 -22.27 30.46
CA GLN A 153 23.59 -23.64 30.76
C GLN A 153 22.54 -24.68 30.36
N ALA A 154 21.26 -24.45 30.67
CA ALA A 154 20.17 -25.39 30.37
C ALA A 154 19.66 -25.28 28.94
N LYS A 155 19.94 -24.18 28.24
CA LYS A 155 19.36 -23.79 26.94
C LYS A 155 17.84 -23.76 26.93
N GLN A 156 17.25 -23.47 28.08
CA GLN A 156 15.82 -23.60 28.35
C GLN A 156 15.35 -22.45 29.24
N ALA A 157 14.40 -21.68 28.72
CA ALA A 157 13.73 -20.54 29.36
C ALA A 157 12.24 -20.51 29.00
N VAL A 158 11.66 -21.68 28.67
CA VAL A 158 10.25 -21.82 28.28
C VAL A 158 9.34 -21.39 29.44
N ASN A 159 8.40 -20.48 29.16
CA ASN A 159 7.55 -19.78 30.14
C ASN A 159 8.31 -18.95 31.20
N ALA A 160 9.58 -18.58 30.98
CA ALA A 160 10.31 -17.76 31.93
C ALA A 160 9.82 -16.30 31.92
N ASP A 161 9.70 -15.69 33.10
CA ASP A 161 9.49 -14.26 33.23
C ASP A 161 10.84 -13.52 33.17
N PHE A 162 10.89 -12.47 32.36
CA PHE A 162 11.96 -11.50 32.15
C PHE A 162 11.38 -10.08 32.04
N SER A 163 10.14 -9.86 32.49
CA SER A 163 9.48 -8.56 32.33
C SER A 163 10.24 -7.46 33.05
N ASN A 164 10.40 -6.33 32.36
CA ASN A 164 11.15 -5.15 32.77
C ASN A 164 12.67 -5.34 32.94
N VAL A 165 13.22 -6.54 32.72
CA VAL A 165 14.64 -6.83 32.95
C VAL A 165 15.55 -6.15 31.94
N ILE A 166 16.70 -5.67 32.39
CA ILE A 166 17.78 -5.14 31.54
C ILE A 166 18.65 -6.29 31.02
N LEU A 167 18.60 -6.54 29.71
CA LEU A 167 19.45 -7.48 28.97
C LEU A 167 20.23 -6.77 27.84
N ILE A 168 20.48 -5.46 27.98
CA ILE A 168 21.24 -4.66 27.02
C ILE A 168 22.59 -5.32 26.71
N GLY A 169 22.89 -5.49 25.42
CA GLY A 169 24.12 -6.09 24.92
C GLY A 169 24.33 -7.57 25.27
N GLN A 170 23.35 -8.26 25.86
CA GLN A 170 23.54 -9.63 26.33
C GLN A 170 23.59 -10.65 25.18
N ASP A 171 24.57 -11.56 25.26
CA ASP A 171 24.66 -12.69 24.35
C ASP A 171 23.68 -13.81 24.77
N LEU A 172 22.67 -14.05 23.94
CA LEU A 172 21.67 -15.11 24.08
C LEU A 172 21.79 -16.11 22.91
N SER A 173 22.91 -16.10 22.19
CA SER A 173 23.11 -16.80 20.90
C SER A 173 23.19 -18.33 20.98
N GLN A 174 23.11 -18.91 22.18
CA GLN A 174 23.52 -20.29 22.42
C GLN A 174 22.47 -21.35 22.06
N GLY A 175 21.41 -20.97 21.36
CA GLY A 175 20.30 -21.88 21.02
C GLY A 175 19.37 -22.10 22.20
N ILE A 176 19.04 -21.02 22.91
CA ILE A 176 18.13 -21.05 24.07
C ILE A 176 16.68 -21.09 23.57
N ASP A 177 15.87 -21.96 24.16
CA ASP A 177 14.43 -21.98 23.96
C ASP A 177 13.73 -21.01 24.92
N PHE A 178 13.28 -19.87 24.40
CA PHE A 178 12.48 -18.85 25.08
C PHE A 178 10.98 -18.96 24.76
N SER A 179 10.49 -20.11 24.32
CA SER A 179 9.08 -20.24 23.93
C SER A 179 8.12 -19.86 25.07
N ASN A 180 7.13 -19.01 24.80
CA ASN A 180 6.22 -18.43 25.80
C ASN A 180 6.89 -17.59 26.91
N ALA A 181 8.15 -17.17 26.78
CA ALA A 181 8.81 -16.31 27.76
C ALA A 181 8.23 -14.88 27.74
N ASN A 182 8.20 -14.22 28.90
CA ASN A 182 7.64 -12.88 29.07
C ASN A 182 8.74 -11.84 29.25
N PHE A 183 9.07 -11.09 28.21
CA PHE A 183 9.99 -9.94 28.21
C PHE A 183 9.25 -8.58 28.27
N THR A 184 7.97 -8.51 28.65
CA THR A 184 7.20 -7.24 28.63
C THR A 184 7.96 -6.11 29.34
N GLY A 185 8.22 -4.98 28.67
CA GLY A 185 8.95 -3.84 29.24
C GLY A 185 10.47 -4.00 29.38
N ALA A 186 11.06 -5.12 28.95
CA ALA A 186 12.49 -5.37 29.05
C ALA A 186 13.34 -4.45 28.16
N GLN A 187 14.55 -4.12 28.62
CA GLN A 187 15.53 -3.36 27.84
C GLN A 187 16.47 -4.34 27.13
N LEU A 188 16.30 -4.52 25.82
CA LEU A 188 16.98 -5.54 25.02
C LEU A 188 17.92 -4.95 23.96
N ALA A 189 18.16 -3.64 23.99
CA ALA A 189 19.00 -2.94 23.04
C ALA A 189 20.37 -3.61 22.86
N GLY A 190 20.72 -3.97 21.63
CA GLY A 190 21.98 -4.67 21.31
C GLY A 190 22.11 -6.13 21.78
N ALA A 191 21.07 -6.74 22.37
CA ALA A 191 21.10 -8.18 22.70
C ALA A 191 21.20 -9.06 21.43
N ASN A 192 21.70 -10.29 21.57
CA ASN A 192 21.89 -11.24 20.47
C ASN A 192 21.05 -12.51 20.64
N PHE A 193 19.99 -12.67 19.84
CA PHE A 193 19.07 -13.83 19.87
C PHE A 193 19.38 -14.92 18.83
N SER A 194 20.62 -14.98 18.31
CA SER A 194 21.01 -16.02 17.36
C SER A 194 20.70 -17.44 17.88
N ASN A 195 20.27 -18.32 16.99
CA ASN A 195 19.84 -19.70 17.23
C ASN A 195 18.68 -19.88 18.23
N ALA A 196 18.17 -18.84 18.87
CA ALA A 196 17.12 -18.95 19.88
C ALA A 196 15.75 -19.32 19.29
N THR A 197 14.89 -19.95 20.08
CA THR A 197 13.47 -20.15 19.76
C THR A 197 12.66 -19.14 20.54
N LEU A 198 11.85 -18.32 19.86
CA LEU A 198 11.05 -17.23 20.45
C LEU A 198 9.54 -17.42 20.19
N ASP A 199 9.10 -18.66 19.92
CA ASP A 199 7.71 -18.97 19.60
C ASP A 199 6.79 -18.60 20.78
N ASN A 200 5.78 -17.75 20.54
CA ASN A 200 4.88 -17.16 21.53
C ASN A 200 5.56 -16.31 22.63
N ALA A 201 6.82 -15.90 22.46
CA ALA A 201 7.47 -15.00 23.42
C ALA A 201 6.81 -13.60 23.40
N ASN A 202 6.53 -13.04 24.58
CA ASN A 202 5.96 -11.71 24.72
C ASN A 202 7.05 -10.67 24.97
N MET A 203 7.45 -9.94 23.94
CA MET A 203 8.40 -8.83 23.96
C MET A 203 7.69 -7.48 23.73
N SER A 204 6.42 -7.34 24.15
CA SER A 204 5.70 -6.08 24.08
C SER A 204 6.32 -4.99 24.96
N GLN A 205 6.16 -3.72 24.58
CA GLN A 205 6.66 -2.55 25.32
C GLN A 205 8.19 -2.54 25.58
N THR A 206 8.97 -3.31 24.82
CA THR A 206 10.43 -3.42 24.97
C THR A 206 11.21 -2.34 24.22
N ASP A 207 12.45 -2.10 24.62
CA ASP A 207 13.45 -1.39 23.81
C ASP A 207 14.31 -2.39 23.03
N LEU A 208 14.12 -2.42 21.71
CA LEU A 208 14.77 -3.29 20.73
C LEU A 208 15.74 -2.51 19.82
N ARG A 209 16.08 -1.25 20.16
CA ARG A 209 16.98 -0.43 19.33
C ARG A 209 18.36 -1.07 19.20
N GLY A 210 18.84 -1.20 17.96
CA GLY A 210 20.13 -1.86 17.67
C GLY A 210 20.19 -3.34 18.05
N LEU A 211 19.06 -3.99 18.36
CA LEU A 211 18.99 -5.42 18.62
C LEU A 211 19.55 -6.22 17.45
N ASN A 212 20.40 -7.21 17.75
CA ASN A 212 20.91 -8.15 16.76
C ASN A 212 20.12 -9.45 16.85
N TRP A 213 19.11 -9.58 15.98
CA TRP A 213 18.30 -10.80 15.91
C TRP A 213 19.14 -12.01 15.46
N GLY A 214 20.14 -11.77 14.61
CA GLY A 214 21.07 -12.79 14.12
C GLY A 214 20.37 -13.87 13.31
N LYS A 215 20.58 -15.15 13.68
CA LYS A 215 19.88 -16.30 13.08
C LYS A 215 19.06 -17.12 14.09
N PRO A 216 17.91 -16.65 14.61
CA PRO A 216 17.08 -17.47 15.50
C PRO A 216 16.49 -18.67 14.76
N ALA A 217 16.12 -19.70 15.51
CA ALA A 217 15.51 -20.91 14.98
C ALA A 217 14.05 -20.70 14.55
N SER A 218 13.29 -19.92 15.32
CA SER A 218 11.87 -19.61 15.07
C SER A 218 11.40 -18.44 15.95
N ALA A 219 10.39 -17.69 15.52
CA ALA A 219 9.79 -16.57 16.26
C ALA A 219 8.28 -16.42 15.96
N ARG A 220 7.56 -17.55 15.83
CA ARG A 220 6.11 -17.57 15.53
C ARG A 220 5.32 -16.92 16.65
N GLN A 221 4.29 -16.16 16.31
CA GLN A 221 3.34 -15.57 17.26
C GLN A 221 4.01 -14.69 18.35
N ILE A 222 5.24 -14.24 18.11
CA ILE A 222 5.98 -13.32 18.96
C ILE A 222 5.19 -12.02 19.14
N ASP A 223 5.16 -11.48 20.35
CA ASP A 223 4.53 -10.19 20.64
C ASP A 223 5.61 -9.10 20.71
N LEU A 224 5.48 -8.07 19.89
CA LEU A 224 6.33 -6.89 19.79
C LEU A 224 5.48 -5.61 19.98
N SER A 225 4.23 -5.74 20.42
CA SER A 225 3.27 -4.63 20.46
C SER A 225 3.78 -3.48 21.33
N GLY A 226 3.74 -2.25 20.80
CA GLY A 226 4.24 -1.06 21.48
C GLY A 226 5.75 -1.04 21.78
N SER A 227 6.55 -1.93 21.16
CA SER A 227 8.01 -1.90 21.31
C SER A 227 8.65 -0.77 20.49
N ASN A 228 9.82 -0.30 20.94
CA ASN A 228 10.68 0.59 20.17
C ASN A 228 11.75 -0.24 19.46
N ALA A 229 11.56 -0.48 18.18
CA ALA A 229 12.44 -1.24 17.30
C ALA A 229 13.09 -0.35 16.23
N ALA A 230 13.20 0.96 16.48
CA ALA A 230 13.78 1.90 15.53
C ALA A 230 15.24 1.52 15.18
N GLY A 231 15.53 1.41 13.89
CA GLY A 231 16.84 1.06 13.35
C GLY A 231 17.33 -0.37 13.65
N CYS A 232 16.48 -1.28 14.15
CA CYS A 232 16.87 -2.66 14.42
C CYS A 232 17.03 -3.50 13.13
N GLN A 233 17.72 -4.63 13.22
CA GLN A 233 17.84 -5.61 12.13
C GLN A 233 17.26 -6.96 12.58
N LEU A 234 16.00 -7.22 12.19
CA LEU A 234 15.31 -8.47 12.49
C LEU A 234 15.32 -9.43 11.30
N GLY A 235 15.33 -8.87 10.09
CA GLY A 235 15.46 -9.57 8.81
C GLY A 235 16.80 -9.29 8.12
N GLY A 236 16.78 -9.33 6.78
CA GLY A 236 17.96 -9.10 5.93
C GLY A 236 18.96 -10.27 5.91
N GLN A 237 18.53 -11.43 6.43
CA GLN A 237 19.34 -12.64 6.45
C GLN A 237 19.20 -13.45 5.15
N THR A 238 20.12 -14.37 4.91
CA THR A 238 20.15 -15.27 3.73
C THR A 238 19.09 -16.39 3.77
N TYR A 239 18.13 -16.33 4.69
CA TYR A 239 17.08 -17.33 4.89
C TYR A 239 15.78 -16.64 5.35
N LYS A 240 14.62 -17.25 5.07
CA LYS A 240 13.31 -16.77 5.55
C LYS A 240 13.13 -17.16 7.02
N LEU A 241 12.90 -16.20 7.92
CA LEU A 241 12.59 -16.47 9.33
C LEU A 241 11.08 -16.60 9.52
N ASP A 242 10.63 -17.57 10.32
CA ASP A 242 9.22 -17.76 10.63
C ASP A 242 8.75 -16.86 11.79
N CYS A 243 8.04 -15.78 11.46
CA CYS A 243 7.36 -14.87 12.38
C CYS A 243 5.83 -14.87 12.15
N SER A 244 5.27 -15.96 11.64
CA SER A 244 3.84 -16.08 11.34
C SER A 244 2.98 -15.83 12.59
N GLY A 245 1.91 -15.07 12.44
CA GLY A 245 1.02 -14.65 13.53
C GLY A 245 1.63 -13.66 14.54
N ALA A 246 2.79 -13.07 14.25
CA ALA A 246 3.41 -12.07 15.14
C ALA A 246 2.46 -10.90 15.43
N LYS A 247 2.50 -10.39 16.66
CA LYS A 247 1.79 -9.18 17.05
C LYS A 247 2.80 -8.05 17.15
N ALA A 248 2.47 -6.89 16.62
CA ALA A 248 3.33 -5.72 16.58
C ALA A 248 2.50 -4.43 16.53
N THR A 249 1.31 -4.48 17.14
CA THR A 249 0.36 -3.35 17.20
C THR A 249 1.07 -2.13 17.80
N SER A 250 1.00 -0.98 17.12
CA SER A 250 1.61 0.29 17.55
C SER A 250 3.13 0.22 17.83
N ALA A 251 3.86 -0.76 17.29
CA ALA A 251 5.32 -0.82 17.41
C ALA A 251 6.00 0.19 16.48
N ASP A 252 7.18 0.70 16.87
CA ASP A 252 7.99 1.59 16.04
C ASP A 252 9.15 0.84 15.39
N PHE A 253 9.06 0.57 14.08
CA PHE A 253 10.12 -0.01 13.27
C PHE A 253 10.81 1.02 12.37
N THR A 254 10.75 2.33 12.69
CA THR A 254 11.36 3.39 11.87
C THR A 254 12.80 3.04 11.48
N ARG A 255 13.07 2.95 10.18
CA ARG A 255 14.36 2.59 9.57
C ARG A 255 14.89 1.18 9.92
N ALA A 256 14.04 0.28 10.39
CA ALA A 256 14.41 -1.12 10.65
C ALA A 256 14.55 -1.94 9.36
N VAL A 257 15.22 -3.09 9.47
CA VAL A 257 15.36 -4.08 8.40
C VAL A 257 14.60 -5.35 8.79
N LEU A 258 13.52 -5.62 8.05
CA LEU A 258 12.54 -6.71 8.21
C LEU A 258 12.44 -7.59 6.92
N THR A 259 13.44 -7.50 6.05
CA THR A 259 13.55 -8.28 4.79
C THR A 259 13.51 -9.79 5.02
N ASN A 260 12.88 -10.55 4.13
CA ASN A 260 12.74 -12.02 4.20
C ASN A 260 12.02 -12.56 5.46
N LEU A 261 11.15 -11.80 6.13
CA LEU A 261 10.35 -12.33 7.24
C LEU A 261 9.06 -13.01 6.73
N ASN A 262 8.70 -14.15 7.33
CA ASN A 262 7.36 -14.71 7.24
C ASN A 262 6.47 -13.98 8.26
N LEU A 263 5.58 -13.11 7.82
CA LEU A 263 4.67 -12.31 8.65
C LEU A 263 3.20 -12.65 8.31
N GLN A 264 2.94 -13.87 7.83
CA GLN A 264 1.59 -14.32 7.51
C GLN A 264 0.68 -14.22 8.74
N GLY A 265 -0.47 -13.59 8.58
CA GLY A 265 -1.43 -13.36 9.66
C GLY A 265 -0.92 -12.46 10.80
N ALA A 266 0.19 -11.73 10.61
CA ALA A 266 0.73 -10.84 11.63
C ALA A 266 -0.18 -9.61 11.85
N ASN A 267 -0.24 -9.11 13.08
CA ASN A 267 -0.99 -7.90 13.43
C ASN A 267 -0.05 -6.71 13.67
N LEU A 268 0.10 -5.88 12.64
CA LEU A 268 0.92 -4.66 12.59
C LEU A 268 0.07 -3.37 12.72
N ALA A 269 -1.18 -3.47 13.17
CA ALA A 269 -2.10 -2.31 13.20
C ALA A 269 -1.51 -1.12 13.97
N GLY A 270 -1.55 0.07 13.38
CA GLY A 270 -0.98 1.29 13.95
C GLY A 270 0.55 1.34 14.04
N ALA A 271 1.28 0.36 13.50
CA ALA A 271 2.74 0.34 13.56
C ALA A 271 3.38 1.45 12.70
N THR A 272 4.50 2.00 13.18
CA THR A 272 5.30 2.98 12.43
C THR A 272 6.37 2.25 11.64
N LEU A 273 6.31 2.37 10.31
CA LEU A 273 7.14 1.67 9.33
C LEU A 273 7.94 2.67 8.46
N ILE A 274 8.21 3.88 8.95
CA ILE A 274 8.86 4.96 8.19
C ILE A 274 10.26 4.54 7.74
N SER A 275 10.52 4.56 6.42
CA SER A 275 11.77 4.10 5.80
C SER A 275 12.21 2.68 6.19
N THR A 276 11.28 1.81 6.57
CA THR A 276 11.55 0.40 6.92
C THR A 276 11.81 -0.42 5.67
N VAL A 277 12.70 -1.41 5.74
CA VAL A 277 12.94 -2.36 4.65
C VAL A 277 12.19 -3.67 4.92
N LEU A 278 11.08 -3.88 4.21
CA LEU A 278 10.22 -5.06 4.20
C LEU A 278 10.31 -5.84 2.88
N ASP A 279 11.30 -5.54 2.04
CA ASP A 279 11.57 -6.25 0.78
C ASP A 279 11.51 -7.78 0.98
N THR A 280 10.83 -8.48 0.08
CA THR A 280 10.60 -9.93 0.05
C THR A 280 10.04 -10.56 1.34
N ALA A 281 9.38 -9.76 2.19
CA ALA A 281 8.59 -10.27 3.30
C ALA A 281 7.22 -10.82 2.82
N ASP A 282 6.64 -11.71 3.62
CA ASP A 282 5.37 -12.36 3.33
C ASP A 282 4.33 -11.94 4.37
N LEU A 283 3.49 -10.97 4.01
CA LEU A 283 2.43 -10.37 4.81
C LEU A 283 1.04 -10.92 4.42
N THR A 284 0.96 -12.13 3.86
CA THR A 284 -0.31 -12.76 3.48
C THR A 284 -1.28 -12.79 4.68
N THR A 285 -2.51 -12.31 4.53
CA THR A 285 -3.53 -12.14 5.61
C THR A 285 -3.12 -11.27 6.81
N ALA A 286 -2.04 -10.48 6.72
CA ALA A 286 -1.63 -9.59 7.79
C ALA A 286 -2.60 -8.40 7.98
N ASN A 287 -2.66 -7.86 9.20
CA ASN A 287 -3.39 -6.64 9.52
C ASN A 287 -2.42 -5.46 9.66
N LEU A 288 -2.41 -4.58 8.67
CA LEU A 288 -1.62 -3.34 8.59
C LEU A 288 -2.52 -2.10 8.75
N ASN A 289 -3.69 -2.22 9.37
CA ASN A 289 -4.62 -1.10 9.45
C ASN A 289 -4.04 0.06 10.28
N GLY A 290 -4.00 1.26 9.70
CA GLY A 290 -3.45 2.46 10.34
C GLY A 290 -1.93 2.55 10.41
N VAL A 291 -1.17 1.72 9.67
CA VAL A 291 0.31 1.82 9.65
C VAL A 291 0.80 3.14 9.04
N VAL A 292 1.97 3.60 9.47
CA VAL A 292 2.66 4.76 8.89
C VAL A 292 3.95 4.32 8.20
N ALA A 293 3.85 3.95 6.93
CA ALA A 293 4.90 3.37 6.09
C ALA A 293 5.50 4.38 5.08
N LEU A 294 5.70 5.63 5.52
CA LEU A 294 6.26 6.70 4.68
C LEU A 294 7.64 6.33 4.14
N GLY A 295 7.78 6.29 2.81
CA GLY A 295 9.04 5.91 2.16
C GLY A 295 9.55 4.51 2.49
N ALA A 296 8.67 3.58 2.92
CA ALA A 296 9.04 2.19 3.18
C ALA A 296 9.41 1.46 1.89
N PHE A 297 10.34 0.50 2.00
CA PHE A 297 10.71 -0.39 0.92
C PHE A 297 9.98 -1.72 1.11
N LEU A 298 9.14 -2.08 0.14
CA LEU A 298 8.17 -3.17 0.16
C LEU A 298 8.27 -3.94 -1.17
N ARG A 299 9.48 -4.12 -1.72
CA ARG A 299 9.68 -4.75 -3.04
C ARG A 299 9.52 -6.26 -2.99
N GLY A 300 8.79 -6.83 -3.93
CA GLY A 300 8.51 -8.27 -3.95
C GLY A 300 7.82 -8.79 -2.68
N VAL A 301 7.10 -7.92 -1.96
CA VAL A 301 6.32 -8.27 -0.77
C VAL A 301 5.03 -8.99 -1.19
N THR A 302 4.57 -9.95 -0.41
CA THR A 302 3.25 -10.57 -0.61
C THR A 302 2.27 -9.98 0.40
N LEU A 303 1.23 -9.30 -0.06
CA LEU A 303 0.16 -8.64 0.72
C LEU A 303 -1.21 -9.29 0.47
N THR A 304 -1.20 -10.53 -0.02
CA THR A 304 -2.40 -11.24 -0.45
C THR A 304 -3.37 -11.41 0.71
N ASP A 305 -4.64 -11.01 0.52
CA ASP A 305 -5.68 -10.96 1.57
C ASP A 305 -5.36 -10.07 2.80
N ALA A 306 -4.31 -9.24 2.78
CA ALA A 306 -3.96 -8.37 3.90
C ALA A 306 -4.95 -7.18 4.05
N SER A 307 -5.15 -6.71 5.28
CA SER A 307 -5.89 -5.48 5.58
C SER A 307 -4.89 -4.33 5.71
N ALA A 308 -5.15 -3.17 5.09
CA ALA A 308 -4.27 -2.00 5.14
C ALA A 308 -5.02 -0.66 5.08
N GLN A 309 -6.31 -0.63 5.45
CA GLN A 309 -7.10 0.60 5.57
C GLN A 309 -6.47 1.56 6.59
N MET A 310 -6.71 2.88 6.47
CA MET A 310 -6.03 3.93 7.24
C MET A 310 -4.50 3.98 7.08
N GLY A 311 -3.89 3.09 6.28
CA GLY A 311 -2.45 3.01 6.10
C GLY A 311 -1.90 4.18 5.27
N ILE A 312 -0.75 4.72 5.67
CA ILE A 312 -0.06 5.82 4.99
C ILE A 312 1.23 5.30 4.38
N PHE A 313 1.21 5.07 3.06
CA PHE A 313 2.29 4.53 2.24
C PHE A 313 2.87 5.58 1.27
N CYS A 314 2.79 6.88 1.58
CA CYS A 314 3.29 7.93 0.68
C CYS A 314 4.77 7.72 0.35
N ASN A 315 5.11 7.77 -0.95
CA ASN A 315 6.44 7.48 -1.50
C ASN A 315 7.01 6.09 -1.16
N ALA A 316 6.20 5.13 -0.70
CA ALA A 316 6.64 3.75 -0.49
C ALA A 316 6.93 3.05 -1.83
N VAL A 317 7.73 1.98 -1.79
CA VAL A 317 8.22 1.27 -2.98
C VAL A 317 7.74 -0.18 -2.94
N PHE A 318 6.66 -0.48 -3.65
CA PHE A 318 6.04 -1.81 -3.76
C PHE A 318 6.51 -2.59 -5.00
N ASP A 319 7.59 -2.19 -5.68
CA ASP A 319 7.94 -2.76 -6.98
C ASP A 319 8.03 -4.30 -6.95
N HIS A 320 7.38 -4.95 -7.92
CA HIS A 320 7.25 -6.41 -8.10
C HIS A 320 6.48 -7.17 -7.00
N SER A 321 5.65 -6.47 -6.22
CA SER A 321 4.86 -7.05 -5.13
C SER A 321 3.48 -7.57 -5.56
N ASP A 322 2.94 -8.50 -4.77
CA ASP A 322 1.60 -9.06 -4.93
C ASP A 322 0.63 -8.48 -3.91
N LEU A 323 -0.35 -7.72 -4.39
CA LEU A 323 -1.42 -7.06 -3.65
C LEU A 323 -2.79 -7.72 -3.94
N THR A 324 -2.82 -8.96 -4.41
CA THR A 324 -4.05 -9.73 -4.70
C THR A 324 -5.04 -9.69 -3.51
N ARG A 325 -6.27 -9.23 -3.74
CA ARG A 325 -7.32 -9.10 -2.70
C ARG A 325 -6.94 -8.24 -1.49
N VAL A 326 -5.89 -7.40 -1.56
CA VAL A 326 -5.53 -6.50 -0.45
C VAL A 326 -6.67 -5.52 -0.17
N LYS A 327 -6.92 -5.23 1.11
CA LYS A 327 -8.02 -4.36 1.55
C LYS A 327 -7.48 -3.01 1.98
N MET A 328 -7.35 -2.09 1.04
CA MET A 328 -6.85 -0.72 1.24
C MET A 328 -7.97 0.34 1.11
N GLY A 329 -9.07 0.03 0.45
CA GLY A 329 -10.20 0.93 0.24
C GLY A 329 -11.29 0.90 1.33
N ALA A 330 -12.31 1.73 1.15
CA ALA A 330 -13.54 1.74 1.94
C ALA A 330 -14.47 0.55 1.63
N SER A 331 -14.31 -0.09 0.47
CA SER A 331 -14.92 -1.39 0.19
C SER A 331 -14.10 -2.52 0.80
N SER A 332 -14.67 -3.71 0.95
CA SER A 332 -13.93 -4.89 1.40
C SER A 332 -14.43 -6.15 0.71
N PHE A 333 -13.50 -6.94 0.18
CA PHE A 333 -13.76 -8.31 -0.24
C PHE A 333 -14.25 -9.12 0.96
N LEU A 334 -15.31 -9.89 0.76
CA LEU A 334 -16.00 -10.69 1.78
C LEU A 334 -15.75 -12.18 1.57
N PHE A 335 -16.16 -12.72 0.42
CA PHE A 335 -16.10 -14.15 0.09
C PHE A 335 -16.29 -14.39 -1.42
N PHE A 336 -15.98 -15.62 -1.85
CA PHE A 336 -16.41 -16.14 -3.14
C PHE A 336 -17.76 -16.88 -2.98
N LEU A 337 -18.68 -16.71 -3.93
CA LEU A 337 -19.80 -17.65 -4.10
C LEU A 337 -19.26 -19.00 -4.59
N ASP A 338 -20.01 -20.09 -4.34
CA ASP A 338 -19.58 -21.46 -4.64
C ASP A 338 -19.14 -21.61 -6.12
N PRO A 339 -17.86 -21.92 -6.39
CA PRO A 339 -17.35 -22.01 -7.76
C PRO A 339 -18.04 -23.06 -8.61
N GLN A 340 -18.62 -24.11 -7.99
CA GLN A 340 -19.39 -25.14 -8.69
C GLN A 340 -20.74 -24.63 -9.22
N LEU A 341 -21.24 -23.53 -8.65
CA LEU A 341 -22.53 -22.93 -8.97
C LEU A 341 -22.40 -21.57 -9.69
N ASN A 342 -21.18 -21.07 -9.94
CA ASN A 342 -20.89 -19.80 -10.64
C ASN A 342 -21.81 -19.55 -11.85
N THR A 343 -21.90 -20.51 -12.77
CA THR A 343 -22.70 -20.37 -14.00
C THR A 343 -24.20 -20.33 -13.71
N GLN A 344 -24.67 -20.98 -12.64
CA GLN A 344 -26.05 -20.87 -12.18
C GLN A 344 -26.30 -19.48 -11.59
N PHE A 345 -25.50 -19.05 -10.62
CA PHE A 345 -25.64 -17.74 -9.98
C PHE A 345 -25.53 -16.58 -10.98
N ALA A 346 -24.59 -16.63 -11.92
CA ALA A 346 -24.48 -15.63 -12.99
C ALA A 346 -25.76 -15.55 -13.83
N ASN A 347 -26.34 -16.69 -14.21
CA ASN A 347 -27.62 -16.73 -14.94
C ASN A 347 -28.81 -16.26 -14.08
N GLU A 348 -28.84 -16.55 -12.78
CA GLU A 348 -29.90 -16.09 -11.87
C GLU A 348 -29.86 -14.56 -11.71
N LEU A 349 -28.67 -14.02 -11.41
CA LEU A 349 -28.42 -12.58 -11.30
C LEU A 349 -28.75 -11.84 -12.61
N ASP A 350 -28.38 -12.40 -13.76
CA ASP A 350 -28.61 -11.85 -15.11
C ASP A 350 -30.06 -11.73 -15.56
N ASN A 351 -30.98 -12.45 -14.92
CA ASN A 351 -32.39 -12.52 -15.30
C ASN A 351 -33.30 -11.87 -14.24
N ASP A 352 -32.74 -10.95 -13.44
CA ASP A 352 -33.44 -10.13 -12.44
C ASP A 352 -34.22 -10.96 -11.39
N ALA A 353 -33.73 -12.17 -11.12
CA ALA A 353 -34.40 -13.17 -10.30
C ALA A 353 -33.92 -13.10 -8.84
N TYR A 354 -34.16 -11.98 -8.15
CA TYR A 354 -33.61 -11.81 -6.79
C TYR A 354 -34.61 -11.72 -5.62
N PRO A 355 -34.38 -12.45 -4.51
CA PRO A 355 -33.49 -13.62 -4.34
C PRO A 355 -34.23 -14.97 -4.43
N GLN A 356 -33.70 -15.92 -5.20
CA GLN A 356 -33.99 -17.35 -5.02
C GLN A 356 -33.28 -17.90 -3.75
N THR A 357 -33.78 -19.04 -3.24
CA THR A 357 -33.34 -19.62 -1.95
C THR A 357 -31.83 -19.87 -1.87
N ASP A 358 -31.20 -20.30 -2.96
CA ASP A 358 -29.81 -20.76 -2.95
C ASP A 358 -28.81 -19.61 -2.78
N LEU A 359 -29.06 -18.45 -3.39
CA LEU A 359 -28.18 -17.28 -3.26
C LEU A 359 -28.38 -16.56 -1.91
N ILE A 360 -29.58 -16.61 -1.30
CA ILE A 360 -29.75 -16.26 0.12
C ILE A 360 -28.95 -17.22 1.00
N ALA A 361 -29.03 -18.52 0.74
CA ALA A 361 -28.29 -19.52 1.51
C ALA A 361 -26.77 -19.31 1.40
N ALA A 362 -26.25 -18.98 0.22
CA ALA A 362 -24.84 -18.68 0.02
C ALA A 362 -24.35 -17.46 0.82
N PHE A 363 -25.09 -16.35 0.80
CA PHE A 363 -24.76 -15.18 1.65
C PHE A 363 -24.87 -15.51 3.14
N LYS A 364 -25.93 -16.23 3.53
CA LYS A 364 -26.18 -16.63 4.92
C LYS A 364 -25.13 -17.59 5.48
N ASN A 365 -24.63 -18.51 4.66
CA ASN A 365 -23.52 -19.41 4.99
C ASN A 365 -22.22 -18.64 5.24
N ASN A 366 -22.05 -17.48 4.60
CA ASN A 366 -20.96 -16.53 4.84
C ASN A 366 -21.31 -15.47 5.91
N GLY A 367 -22.36 -15.70 6.72
CA GLY A 367 -22.74 -14.85 7.85
C GLY A 367 -23.54 -13.59 7.49
N ILE A 368 -23.88 -13.38 6.21
CA ILE A 368 -24.61 -12.19 5.75
C ILE A 368 -26.07 -12.55 5.50
N THR A 369 -27.00 -11.89 6.19
CA THR A 369 -28.44 -12.06 5.96
C THR A 369 -28.94 -10.91 5.10
N LEU A 370 -29.21 -11.21 3.82
CA LEU A 370 -29.82 -10.26 2.91
C LEU A 370 -31.31 -10.07 3.23
N GLN A 371 -31.79 -8.84 3.10
CA GLN A 371 -33.16 -8.45 3.38
C GLN A 371 -34.08 -8.81 2.20
N PRO A 372 -35.37 -9.12 2.45
CA PRO A 372 -36.34 -9.40 1.38
C PRO A 372 -36.58 -8.25 0.39
N ALA A 373 -36.15 -7.03 0.72
CA ALA A 373 -36.28 -5.84 -0.14
C ALA A 373 -35.05 -5.60 -1.04
N SER A 374 -34.09 -6.53 -1.08
CA SER A 374 -32.86 -6.39 -1.87
C SER A 374 -33.13 -6.49 -3.36
N VAL A 375 -32.58 -5.56 -4.14
CA VAL A 375 -32.71 -5.52 -5.60
C VAL A 375 -31.37 -5.86 -6.25
N VAL A 376 -31.36 -6.73 -7.26
CA VAL A 376 -30.18 -6.93 -8.12
C VAL A 376 -30.23 -5.94 -9.27
N VAL A 377 -29.09 -5.31 -9.54
CA VAL A 377 -28.84 -4.52 -10.74
C VAL A 377 -27.79 -5.26 -11.56
N VAL A 378 -28.18 -5.75 -12.73
CA VAL A 378 -27.24 -6.30 -13.72
C VAL A 378 -26.41 -5.15 -14.27
N VAL A 379 -25.11 -5.14 -14.02
CA VAL A 379 -24.22 -4.10 -14.53
C VAL A 379 -23.64 -4.52 -15.88
N ILE A 380 -23.08 -5.74 -15.96
CA ILE A 380 -22.68 -6.37 -17.21
C ILE A 380 -23.14 -7.82 -17.18
N LYS A 381 -24.00 -8.18 -18.14
CA LYS A 381 -24.59 -9.52 -18.23
C LYS A 381 -23.51 -10.61 -18.29
N GLY A 382 -23.58 -11.55 -17.36
CA GLY A 382 -22.66 -12.68 -17.21
C GLY A 382 -21.30 -12.31 -16.61
N GLN A 383 -21.14 -11.11 -16.05
CA GLN A 383 -19.84 -10.59 -15.59
C GLN A 383 -19.88 -9.82 -14.26
N SER A 384 -20.84 -8.91 -14.07
CA SER A 384 -20.90 -8.10 -12.84
C SER A 384 -22.30 -7.60 -12.49
N TRP A 385 -22.56 -7.55 -11.17
CA TRP A 385 -23.86 -7.27 -10.59
C TRP A 385 -23.72 -6.47 -9.29
N LEU A 386 -24.78 -5.76 -8.91
CA LEU A 386 -24.86 -5.00 -7.66
C LEU A 386 -26.14 -5.41 -6.91
N ILE A 387 -26.01 -5.90 -5.68
CA ILE A 387 -27.15 -6.14 -4.79
C ILE A 387 -27.34 -4.89 -3.93
N LEU A 388 -28.46 -4.20 -4.12
CA LEU A 388 -28.89 -3.08 -3.31
C LEU A 388 -29.67 -3.60 -2.09
N ASP A 389 -28.96 -3.97 -1.03
CA ASP A 389 -29.56 -4.37 0.25
C ASP A 389 -29.66 -3.17 1.21
N PRO A 390 -30.77 -3.02 1.98
CA PRO A 390 -30.93 -1.96 3.00
C PRO A 390 -29.83 -1.88 4.07
N SER A 391 -29.08 -2.95 4.29
CA SER A 391 -27.98 -3.10 5.25
C SER A 391 -26.61 -2.68 4.67
N GLY A 392 -26.52 -2.46 3.35
CA GLY A 392 -25.30 -2.09 2.63
C GLY A 392 -25.26 -2.68 1.21
N PRO A 393 -24.75 -1.96 0.20
CA PRO A 393 -24.66 -2.47 -1.17
C PRO A 393 -23.55 -3.53 -1.30
N TYR A 394 -23.85 -4.64 -1.99
CA TYR A 394 -22.87 -5.68 -2.30
C TYR A 394 -22.51 -5.69 -3.78
N LYS A 395 -21.22 -5.58 -4.12
CA LYS A 395 -20.71 -5.64 -5.50
C LYS A 395 -20.26 -7.07 -5.80
N LEU A 396 -20.65 -7.61 -6.95
CA LEU A 396 -20.37 -8.98 -7.37
C LEU A 396 -19.66 -8.99 -8.73
N PHE A 397 -18.53 -9.70 -8.83
CA PHE A 397 -17.73 -9.81 -10.05
C PHE A 397 -17.40 -11.27 -10.36
N LEU A 398 -17.60 -11.73 -11.59
CA LEU A 398 -17.18 -13.06 -12.01
C LEU A 398 -15.66 -13.06 -12.31
N SER A 399 -14.93 -13.98 -11.69
CA SER A 399 -13.53 -14.28 -11.99
C SER A 399 -13.32 -15.78 -12.25
N ASP A 400 -12.09 -16.18 -12.61
CA ASP A 400 -11.72 -17.59 -12.81
C ASP A 400 -11.95 -18.47 -11.57
N ASN A 401 -12.03 -17.87 -10.37
CA ASN A 401 -12.12 -18.59 -9.09
C ASN A 401 -13.52 -18.65 -8.48
N GLY A 402 -14.49 -17.88 -8.97
CA GLY A 402 -15.74 -17.63 -8.25
C GLY A 402 -16.48 -16.40 -8.75
N ILE A 403 -17.67 -16.14 -8.22
CA ILE A 403 -18.18 -14.76 -8.16
C ILE A 403 -17.69 -14.16 -6.84
N GLU A 404 -16.87 -13.13 -6.94
CA GLU A 404 -16.27 -12.37 -5.84
C GLU A 404 -17.27 -11.37 -5.27
N VAL A 405 -17.48 -11.38 -3.95
CA VAL A 405 -18.45 -10.52 -3.25
C VAL A 405 -17.73 -9.48 -2.39
N PHE A 406 -18.13 -8.22 -2.53
CA PHE A 406 -17.62 -7.07 -1.78
C PHE A 406 -18.76 -6.31 -1.07
N ASN A 407 -18.44 -5.51 -0.06
CA ASN A 407 -19.37 -4.56 0.59
C ASN A 407 -18.68 -3.24 0.91
N ASP A 408 -19.40 -2.13 0.78
CA ASP A 408 -18.94 -0.78 1.09
C ASP A 408 -19.21 -0.42 2.55
N ASN A 409 -18.14 -0.14 3.31
CA ASN A 409 -18.26 0.23 4.72
C ASN A 409 -17.87 1.71 4.92
N PRO A 410 -18.82 2.61 5.21
CA PRO A 410 -18.54 4.04 5.37
C PRO A 410 -17.70 4.38 6.61
N SER A 411 -17.43 3.41 7.49
CA SER A 411 -16.52 3.56 8.63
C SER A 411 -15.06 3.23 8.28
N LEU A 412 -14.79 2.61 7.13
CA LEU A 412 -13.44 2.34 6.66
C LEU A 412 -12.88 3.58 5.96
N ILE A 413 -11.77 4.08 6.50
CA ILE A 413 -11.00 5.16 5.89
C ILE A 413 -9.99 4.52 4.92
N PRO A 414 -9.99 4.88 3.62
CA PRO A 414 -9.04 4.35 2.65
C PRO A 414 -7.57 4.67 2.97
N ALA A 415 -6.67 3.87 2.40
CA ALA A 415 -5.23 4.08 2.47
C ALA A 415 -4.76 5.26 1.59
N VAL A 416 -3.60 5.82 1.93
CA VAL A 416 -2.93 6.90 1.20
C VAL A 416 -1.61 6.39 0.65
N LEU A 417 -1.46 6.35 -0.67
CA LEU A 417 -0.30 5.84 -1.41
C LEU A 417 0.35 6.92 -2.29
N ASN A 418 0.07 8.21 -2.06
CA ASN A 418 0.52 9.31 -2.91
C ASN A 418 2.05 9.27 -3.17
N GLY A 419 2.44 9.24 -4.45
CA GLY A 419 3.82 9.17 -4.91
C GLY A 419 4.48 7.78 -4.82
N ALA A 420 3.75 6.73 -4.43
CA ALA A 420 4.29 5.38 -4.32
C ALA A 420 4.73 4.79 -5.68
N SER A 421 5.75 3.94 -5.63
CA SER A 421 6.21 3.13 -6.76
C SER A 421 5.53 1.77 -6.73
N LEU A 422 4.91 1.38 -7.84
CA LEU A 422 4.11 0.16 -8.04
C LEU A 422 4.55 -0.53 -9.35
N VAL A 423 5.87 -0.52 -9.65
CA VAL A 423 6.40 -1.04 -10.92
C VAL A 423 6.29 -2.57 -10.93
N GLY A 424 5.63 -3.16 -11.92
CA GLY A 424 5.43 -4.60 -12.00
C GLY A 424 4.58 -5.20 -10.87
N VAL A 425 3.68 -4.42 -10.26
CA VAL A 425 2.77 -4.86 -9.18
C VAL A 425 1.50 -5.50 -9.71
N THR A 426 1.13 -6.66 -9.15
CA THR A 426 -0.18 -7.30 -9.32
C THR A 426 -1.11 -6.92 -8.18
N ALA A 427 -2.33 -6.49 -8.50
CA ALA A 427 -3.39 -6.21 -7.52
C ALA A 427 -4.79 -6.68 -8.02
N PRO A 428 -4.94 -7.91 -8.53
CA PRO A 428 -6.26 -8.42 -8.92
C PRO A 428 -7.19 -8.49 -7.71
N THR A 429 -8.46 -8.15 -7.90
CA THR A 429 -9.50 -8.17 -6.84
C THR A 429 -9.17 -7.28 -5.62
N ALA A 430 -8.16 -6.40 -5.72
CA ALA A 430 -7.80 -5.49 -4.64
C ALA A 430 -8.92 -4.48 -4.36
N SER A 431 -9.21 -4.22 -3.09
CA SER A 431 -10.05 -3.08 -2.71
C SER A 431 -9.17 -1.86 -2.53
N LEU A 432 -9.37 -0.88 -3.41
CA LEU A 432 -8.72 0.43 -3.46
C LEU A 432 -9.75 1.59 -3.46
N ALA A 433 -11.03 1.28 -3.20
CA ALA A 433 -12.11 2.26 -3.25
C ALA A 433 -11.85 3.47 -2.34
N GLY A 434 -11.85 4.68 -2.90
CA GLY A 434 -11.54 5.93 -2.21
C GLY A 434 -10.06 6.15 -1.85
N ALA A 435 -9.15 5.24 -2.22
CA ALA A 435 -7.73 5.36 -1.90
C ALA A 435 -7.07 6.54 -2.62
N ASP A 436 -6.14 7.23 -1.95
CA ASP A 436 -5.33 8.30 -2.54
C ASP A 436 -4.11 7.68 -3.24
N LEU A 437 -4.24 7.47 -4.54
CA LEU A 437 -3.25 6.92 -5.46
C LEU A 437 -2.63 8.03 -6.32
N ARG A 438 -2.60 9.30 -5.87
CA ARG A 438 -2.06 10.40 -6.69
C ARG A 438 -0.57 10.22 -6.98
N ASN A 439 -0.13 10.64 -8.17
CA ASN A 439 1.27 10.59 -8.61
C ASN A 439 1.94 9.20 -8.52
N VAL A 440 1.19 8.09 -8.45
CA VAL A 440 1.79 6.75 -8.37
C VAL A 440 2.42 6.35 -9.70
N LYS A 441 3.37 5.42 -9.63
CA LYS A 441 4.09 4.88 -10.78
C LYS A 441 3.77 3.40 -10.94
N TRP A 442 2.71 3.08 -11.68
CA TRP A 442 2.23 1.71 -11.86
C TRP A 442 2.35 1.31 -13.33
N TYR A 443 3.50 0.74 -13.69
CA TYR A 443 3.82 0.35 -15.07
C TYR A 443 4.77 -0.86 -15.09
N ALA A 444 5.10 -1.34 -16.30
CA ALA A 444 5.86 -2.56 -16.58
C ALA A 444 5.10 -3.84 -16.19
N ALA A 445 5.28 -4.90 -17.00
CA ALA A 445 4.54 -6.14 -16.79
C ALA A 445 5.09 -6.95 -15.59
N PRO A 446 4.22 -7.55 -14.76
CA PRO A 446 2.76 -7.45 -14.75
C PRO A 446 2.27 -6.20 -14.00
N ALA A 447 1.33 -5.44 -14.58
CA ALA A 447 0.69 -4.30 -13.93
C ALA A 447 -0.83 -4.52 -13.84
N THR A 448 -1.26 -5.55 -13.11
CA THR A 448 -2.66 -6.00 -13.15
C THR A 448 -3.50 -5.42 -12.03
N LEU A 449 -4.74 -5.06 -12.37
CA LEU A 449 -5.81 -4.52 -11.51
C LEU A 449 -7.17 -5.15 -11.89
N ASN A 450 -7.17 -6.33 -12.51
CA ASN A 450 -8.38 -6.95 -13.00
C ASN A 450 -9.31 -7.30 -11.83
N HIS A 451 -10.60 -7.01 -11.99
CA HIS A 451 -11.65 -7.10 -10.95
C HIS A 451 -11.38 -6.27 -9.67
N ALA A 452 -10.39 -5.36 -9.66
CA ALA A 452 -10.15 -4.50 -8.50
C ALA A 452 -11.26 -3.45 -8.34
N ASP A 453 -11.56 -3.07 -7.10
CA ASP A 453 -12.49 -1.98 -6.81
C ASP A 453 -11.73 -0.68 -6.58
N LEU A 454 -11.71 0.21 -7.57
CA LEU A 454 -11.16 1.55 -7.53
C LEU A 454 -12.26 2.63 -7.46
N GLN A 455 -13.48 2.29 -7.03
CA GLN A 455 -14.56 3.29 -6.93
C GLN A 455 -14.10 4.51 -6.13
N ASP A 456 -14.30 5.71 -6.67
CA ASP A 456 -13.88 6.96 -6.03
C ASP A 456 -12.37 7.10 -5.70
N ALA A 457 -11.51 6.19 -6.15
CA ALA A 457 -10.06 6.31 -5.97
C ALA A 457 -9.50 7.52 -6.72
N VAL A 458 -8.46 8.15 -6.18
CA VAL A 458 -7.87 9.38 -6.74
C VAL A 458 -6.49 9.06 -7.30
N LEU A 459 -6.38 8.92 -8.62
CA LEU A 459 -5.13 8.57 -9.33
C LEU A 459 -4.45 9.79 -9.96
N THR A 460 -4.90 11.03 -9.70
CA THR A 460 -4.46 12.25 -10.38
C THR A 460 -2.94 12.34 -10.57
N GLY A 461 -2.48 12.64 -11.79
CA GLY A 461 -1.05 12.81 -12.11
C GLY A 461 -0.21 11.52 -12.16
N SER A 462 -0.84 10.34 -12.11
CA SER A 462 -0.12 9.05 -12.10
C SER A 462 0.42 8.62 -13.46
N VAL A 463 1.46 7.79 -13.43
CA VAL A 463 1.98 7.09 -14.61
C VAL A 463 1.44 5.66 -14.60
N LEU A 464 0.54 5.39 -15.53
CA LEU A 464 -0.21 4.16 -15.68
C LEU A 464 0.06 3.63 -17.10
N THR A 465 0.93 2.64 -17.25
CA THR A 465 1.28 2.13 -18.58
C THR A 465 1.16 0.61 -18.67
N SER A 466 0.40 0.15 -19.67
CA SER A 466 0.03 -1.24 -19.92
C SER A 466 -0.72 -1.91 -18.76
N ASN A 467 -1.40 -1.13 -17.90
CA ASN A 467 -2.17 -1.66 -16.78
C ASN A 467 -3.39 -2.44 -17.27
N ASP A 468 -3.71 -3.54 -16.60
CA ASP A 468 -4.88 -4.36 -16.90
C ASP A 468 -5.98 -4.14 -15.85
N PHE A 469 -6.89 -3.21 -16.11
CA PHE A 469 -8.09 -2.94 -15.30
C PHE A 469 -9.29 -3.79 -15.74
N THR A 470 -9.12 -4.91 -16.47
CA THR A 470 -10.26 -5.70 -16.98
C THR A 470 -11.28 -6.01 -15.87
N GLN A 471 -12.54 -5.61 -16.08
CA GLN A 471 -13.66 -5.72 -15.13
C GLN A 471 -13.48 -5.03 -13.77
N ALA A 472 -12.49 -4.15 -13.61
CA ALA A 472 -12.37 -3.30 -12.45
C ALA A 472 -13.57 -2.33 -12.34
N ASN A 473 -13.97 -2.02 -11.11
CA ASN A 473 -14.91 -0.93 -10.86
C ASN A 473 -14.15 0.38 -10.71
N VAL A 474 -14.30 1.28 -11.67
CA VAL A 474 -13.60 2.58 -11.71
C VAL A 474 -14.59 3.76 -11.60
N SER A 475 -15.80 3.49 -11.13
CA SER A 475 -16.88 4.49 -11.01
C SER A 475 -16.47 5.64 -10.09
N GLY A 476 -16.57 6.88 -10.57
CA GLY A 476 -16.14 8.09 -9.85
C GLY A 476 -14.64 8.21 -9.58
N ALA A 477 -13.79 7.34 -10.13
CA ALA A 477 -12.34 7.46 -9.99
C ALA A 477 -11.80 8.69 -10.74
N ASP A 478 -10.72 9.28 -10.23
CA ASP A 478 -10.09 10.46 -10.83
C ASP A 478 -8.73 10.10 -11.48
N PHE A 479 -8.73 9.93 -12.80
CA PHE A 479 -7.55 9.76 -13.64
C PHE A 479 -7.10 11.08 -14.30
N SER A 480 -7.50 12.26 -13.77
CA SER A 480 -7.07 13.54 -14.35
C SER A 480 -5.54 13.68 -14.38
N ASP A 481 -5.00 14.35 -15.39
CA ASP A 481 -3.56 14.57 -15.59
C ASP A 481 -2.70 13.27 -15.66
N CYS A 482 -3.31 12.09 -15.76
CA CYS A 482 -2.60 10.82 -15.83
C CYS A 482 -1.92 10.61 -17.18
N LEU A 483 -0.78 9.92 -17.15
CA LEU A 483 -0.19 9.29 -18.33
C LEU A 483 -0.70 7.85 -18.40
N LEU A 484 -1.88 7.65 -19.02
CA LEU A 484 -2.58 6.36 -19.12
C LEU A 484 -2.41 5.77 -20.52
N LEU A 485 -1.37 4.96 -20.71
CA LEU A 485 -0.92 4.49 -22.02
C LEU A 485 -1.12 2.98 -22.14
N GLN A 486 -1.77 2.52 -23.22
CA GLN A 486 -2.00 1.09 -23.51
C GLN A 486 -2.73 0.32 -22.39
N GLY A 487 -3.45 1.02 -21.51
CA GLY A 487 -4.23 0.39 -20.45
C GLY A 487 -5.43 -0.39 -21.00
N LYS A 488 -5.84 -1.47 -20.35
CA LYS A 488 -7.07 -2.20 -20.67
C LYS A 488 -8.13 -1.91 -19.62
N PHE A 489 -9.29 -1.45 -20.05
CA PHE A 489 -10.49 -1.22 -19.23
C PHE A 489 -11.60 -2.16 -19.69
N THR A 490 -11.25 -3.36 -20.16
CA THR A 490 -12.21 -4.26 -20.80
C THR A 490 -13.31 -4.67 -19.83
N GLY A 491 -14.56 -4.29 -20.13
CA GLY A 491 -15.70 -4.58 -19.26
C GLY A 491 -15.67 -3.86 -17.90
N CYS A 492 -14.95 -2.74 -17.76
CA CYS A 492 -15.01 -1.93 -16.55
C CYS A 492 -16.43 -1.41 -16.26
N MET A 493 -16.79 -1.36 -14.97
CA MET A 493 -17.95 -0.61 -14.51
C MET A 493 -17.58 0.87 -14.44
N VAL A 494 -18.29 1.72 -15.19
CA VAL A 494 -18.02 3.15 -15.22
C VAL A 494 -19.29 3.99 -15.09
N GLY A 495 -19.30 4.90 -14.14
CA GLY A 495 -20.42 5.79 -13.87
C GLY A 495 -20.10 6.72 -12.68
N PRO A 496 -21.12 7.34 -12.09
CA PRO A 496 -20.97 8.04 -10.81
C PRO A 496 -20.44 7.08 -9.73
N GLY A 497 -19.46 7.53 -8.95
CA GLY A 497 -18.99 6.82 -7.75
C GLY A 497 -20.04 6.81 -6.65
N GLY A 498 -19.72 6.19 -5.51
CA GLY A 498 -20.55 6.28 -4.30
C GLY A 498 -20.68 7.71 -3.80
N SER A 499 -19.70 8.57 -4.10
CA SER A 499 -19.74 10.02 -3.86
C SER A 499 -20.66 10.80 -4.82
N GLY A 500 -21.19 10.17 -5.88
CA GLY A 500 -21.90 10.83 -6.97
C GLY A 500 -20.99 11.56 -7.98
N ARG A 501 -19.67 11.63 -7.73
CA ARG A 501 -18.68 12.16 -8.68
C ARG A 501 -18.62 11.30 -9.94
N ALA A 502 -18.60 11.92 -11.12
CA ALA A 502 -18.32 11.22 -12.36
C ALA A 502 -16.83 10.86 -12.47
N ILE A 503 -16.51 9.75 -13.15
CA ILE A 503 -15.12 9.43 -13.52
C ILE A 503 -14.50 10.59 -14.32
N SER A 504 -13.23 10.91 -14.04
CA SER A 504 -12.49 11.94 -14.76
C SER A 504 -11.25 11.40 -15.45
N PHE A 505 -11.06 11.79 -16.70
CA PHE A 505 -9.81 11.70 -17.46
C PHE A 505 -9.38 13.08 -17.97
N ALA A 506 -9.78 14.17 -17.29
CA ALA A 506 -9.48 15.53 -17.72
C ALA A 506 -7.96 15.75 -17.84
N ARG A 507 -7.49 16.27 -18.98
CA ARG A 507 -6.06 16.41 -19.33
C ARG A 507 -5.24 15.11 -19.31
N ALA A 508 -5.88 13.94 -19.20
CA ALA A 508 -5.17 12.66 -19.26
C ALA A 508 -4.70 12.35 -20.69
N HIS A 509 -3.58 11.65 -20.79
CA HIS A 509 -3.13 11.01 -22.02
C HIS A 509 -3.73 9.59 -22.06
N LEU A 510 -4.53 9.27 -23.08
CA LEU A 510 -5.31 8.04 -23.22
C LEU A 510 -4.90 7.20 -24.45
N GLU A 511 -3.64 7.30 -24.87
CA GLU A 511 -3.17 6.66 -26.10
C GLU A 511 -3.13 5.13 -26.00
N GLY A 512 -3.75 4.46 -26.97
CA GLY A 512 -3.79 2.99 -27.07
C GLY A 512 -4.65 2.31 -26.00
N VAL A 513 -5.44 3.06 -25.22
CA VAL A 513 -6.29 2.51 -24.16
C VAL A 513 -7.46 1.73 -24.76
N ASP A 514 -7.60 0.48 -24.34
CA ASP A 514 -8.69 -0.41 -24.73
C ASP A 514 -9.88 -0.24 -23.79
N PHE A 515 -10.99 0.29 -24.31
CA PHE A 515 -12.25 0.50 -23.60
C PHE A 515 -13.33 -0.54 -23.98
N SER A 516 -12.94 -1.68 -24.55
CA SER A 516 -13.86 -2.74 -25.02
C SER A 516 -14.85 -3.18 -23.96
N LYS A 517 -16.16 -3.18 -24.28
CA LYS A 517 -17.26 -3.56 -23.39
C LYS A 517 -17.45 -2.70 -22.12
N ALA A 518 -16.63 -1.67 -21.86
CA ALA A 518 -16.91 -0.70 -20.80
C ALA A 518 -18.08 0.23 -21.16
N THR A 519 -18.72 0.79 -20.14
CA THR A 519 -19.93 1.63 -20.24
C THR A 519 -19.68 3.02 -19.69
N PHE A 520 -19.40 4.03 -20.51
CA PHE A 520 -19.11 5.39 -20.02
C PHE A 520 -20.38 6.24 -19.94
N SER A 521 -20.69 6.76 -18.74
CA SER A 521 -21.78 7.69 -18.48
C SER A 521 -21.27 8.85 -17.61
N GLY A 522 -21.57 10.10 -18.00
CA GLY A 522 -21.16 11.32 -17.30
C GLY A 522 -19.66 11.65 -17.29
N THR A 523 -18.80 10.87 -17.96
CA THR A 523 -17.34 10.95 -17.89
C THR A 523 -16.75 12.29 -18.34
N LEU A 524 -15.81 12.83 -17.56
CA LEU A 524 -15.11 14.07 -17.89
C LEU A 524 -13.88 13.78 -18.77
N LEU A 525 -13.86 14.33 -19.98
CA LEU A 525 -12.79 14.17 -20.99
C LEU A 525 -12.16 15.51 -21.41
N THR A 526 -12.39 16.59 -20.66
CA THR A 526 -11.97 17.96 -21.02
C THR A 526 -10.45 18.05 -21.21
N HIS A 527 -10.00 18.54 -22.36
CA HIS A 527 -8.60 18.57 -22.78
C HIS A 527 -7.86 17.20 -22.75
N ALA A 528 -8.56 16.06 -22.76
CA ALA A 528 -7.91 14.76 -22.81
C ALA A 528 -7.27 14.51 -24.18
N VAL A 529 -6.12 13.84 -24.18
CA VAL A 529 -5.32 13.56 -25.38
C VAL A 529 -5.49 12.10 -25.79
N VAL A 530 -5.91 11.86 -27.02
CA VAL A 530 -6.00 10.53 -27.64
C VAL A 530 -5.01 10.40 -28.78
N ALA A 531 -4.76 9.19 -29.23
CA ALA A 531 -4.05 8.92 -30.48
C ALA A 531 -5.04 8.38 -31.53
N LEU A 532 -4.84 8.73 -32.79
CA LEU A 532 -5.49 8.06 -33.92
C LEU A 532 -4.54 7.06 -34.55
N ASP A 533 -5.06 5.89 -34.88
CA ASP A 533 -4.33 4.90 -35.68
C ASP A 533 -4.08 5.46 -37.09
N LEU A 534 -2.98 5.00 -37.67
CA LEU A 534 -2.61 5.37 -39.03
C LEU A 534 -3.59 4.74 -40.03
N GLY A 535 -4.31 5.60 -40.77
CA GLY A 535 -5.33 5.19 -41.73
C GLY A 535 -6.78 5.48 -41.30
N VAL A 536 -6.99 6.15 -40.17
CA VAL A 536 -8.31 6.66 -39.75
C VAL A 536 -8.65 7.96 -40.51
N VAL A 537 -9.86 8.04 -41.06
CA VAL A 537 -10.35 9.25 -41.73
C VAL A 537 -10.66 10.30 -40.65
N LEU A 538 -9.97 11.44 -40.70
CA LEU A 538 -10.22 12.59 -39.83
C LEU A 538 -11.56 13.24 -40.18
N PHE A 539 -11.74 13.55 -41.47
CA PHE A 539 -12.95 14.15 -42.03
C PHE A 539 -12.98 13.94 -43.56
N PHE A 540 -14.11 14.30 -44.16
CA PHE A 540 -14.36 14.19 -45.60
C PHE A 540 -14.34 15.56 -46.27
N LEU A 541 -13.66 15.67 -47.40
CA LEU A 541 -13.79 16.79 -48.34
C LEU A 541 -14.79 16.41 -49.45
N PRO A 542 -15.74 17.29 -49.81
CA PRO A 542 -16.58 17.12 -50.99
C PRO A 542 -15.78 16.88 -52.28
N SER A 543 -16.39 16.22 -53.27
CA SER A 543 -15.77 16.01 -54.59
C SER A 543 -15.38 17.33 -55.28
N ASP A 544 -16.12 18.41 -55.03
CA ASP A 544 -15.89 19.73 -55.62
C ASP A 544 -14.61 20.41 -55.11
N ASP A 545 -14.08 19.98 -53.97
CA ASP A 545 -12.85 20.51 -53.37
C ASP A 545 -11.57 19.98 -54.03
N GLN A 546 -11.68 19.03 -54.99
CA GLN A 546 -10.53 18.50 -55.72
C GLN A 546 -9.67 19.60 -56.37
N GLN A 547 -10.32 20.66 -56.87
CA GLN A 547 -9.65 21.80 -57.52
C GLN A 547 -8.67 22.53 -56.59
N TYR A 548 -8.86 22.43 -55.27
CA TYR A 548 -8.02 23.06 -54.26
C TYR A 548 -6.85 22.18 -53.81
N LEU A 549 -6.79 20.91 -54.21
CA LEU A 549 -5.67 19.99 -53.94
C LEU A 549 -4.47 20.27 -54.88
N THR A 550 -4.03 21.53 -54.91
CA THR A 550 -2.92 22.04 -55.73
C THR A 550 -2.10 23.07 -54.94
N ALA A 551 -0.83 23.28 -55.31
CA ALA A 551 0.07 24.20 -54.59
C ALA A 551 -0.45 25.65 -54.49
N THR A 552 -1.28 26.08 -55.44
CA THR A 552 -1.94 27.40 -55.43
C THR A 552 -3.34 27.38 -54.81
N GLY A 553 -4.01 26.22 -54.76
CA GLY A 553 -5.37 26.08 -54.26
C GLY A 553 -5.49 25.74 -52.78
N ILE A 554 -4.44 25.17 -52.17
CA ILE A 554 -4.50 24.53 -50.85
C ILE A 554 -5.00 25.46 -49.72
N ALA A 555 -4.70 26.75 -49.78
CA ALA A 555 -5.18 27.74 -48.80
C ALA A 555 -6.72 27.90 -48.78
N ASN A 556 -7.42 27.51 -49.85
CA ASN A 556 -8.88 27.54 -49.91
C ASN A 556 -9.53 26.40 -49.11
N LEU A 557 -8.78 25.37 -48.70
CA LEU A 557 -9.28 24.30 -47.84
C LEU A 557 -9.30 24.67 -46.35
N SER A 558 -8.66 25.76 -45.93
CA SER A 558 -8.61 26.17 -44.52
C SER A 558 -10.00 26.25 -43.83
N PRO A 559 -11.08 26.73 -44.45
CA PRO A 559 -12.43 26.68 -43.84
C PRO A 559 -12.94 25.26 -43.59
N ALA A 560 -12.65 24.31 -44.49
CA ALA A 560 -13.07 22.92 -44.34
C ALA A 560 -12.28 22.21 -43.23
N PHE A 561 -10.96 22.46 -43.13
CA PHE A 561 -10.15 21.99 -42.01
C PHE A 561 -10.60 22.61 -40.68
N HIS A 562 -10.87 23.92 -40.64
CA HIS A 562 -11.33 24.61 -39.43
C HIS A 562 -12.69 24.06 -38.96
N ALA A 563 -13.63 23.82 -39.89
CA ALA A 563 -14.89 23.14 -39.59
C ALA A 563 -14.71 21.66 -39.18
N ALA A 564 -13.56 21.04 -39.46
CA ALA A 564 -13.17 19.73 -38.96
C ALA A 564 -12.52 19.77 -37.56
N GLY A 565 -12.34 20.95 -36.96
CA GLY A 565 -11.59 21.14 -35.69
C GLY A 565 -10.06 21.15 -35.87
N LEU A 566 -9.59 21.25 -37.10
CA LEU A 566 -8.17 21.13 -37.47
C LEU A 566 -7.63 22.45 -38.04
N ASP A 567 -6.37 22.77 -37.71
CA ASP A 567 -5.66 23.91 -38.31
C ASP A 567 -4.86 23.45 -39.54
N LEU A 568 -5.01 24.13 -40.68
CA LEU A 568 -4.21 23.93 -41.89
C LEU A 568 -2.93 24.81 -41.89
N GLY A 569 -2.79 25.68 -40.89
CA GLY A 569 -1.68 26.60 -40.73
C GLY A 569 -1.71 27.78 -41.72
N ASN A 570 -0.78 28.71 -41.52
CA ASN A 570 -0.68 29.93 -42.34
C ASN A 570 0.04 29.72 -43.69
N THR A 571 0.77 28.61 -43.86
CA THR A 571 1.60 28.31 -45.05
C THR A 571 1.59 26.80 -45.40
N PRO A 572 0.42 26.18 -45.62
CA PRO A 572 0.37 24.78 -46.02
C PRO A 572 1.04 24.58 -47.38
N SER A 573 1.72 23.44 -47.54
CA SER A 573 2.24 23.00 -48.83
C SER A 573 1.70 21.61 -49.17
N ILE A 574 1.60 21.29 -50.46
CA ILE A 574 1.03 20.02 -50.93
C ILE A 574 1.97 19.37 -51.95
N MET A 575 2.22 18.08 -51.77
CA MET A 575 2.96 17.24 -52.72
C MET A 575 2.00 16.22 -53.33
N ASP A 576 2.00 16.13 -54.66
CA ASP A 576 1.21 15.17 -55.43
C ASP A 576 2.08 13.98 -55.83
N THR A 577 1.80 12.83 -55.22
CA THR A 577 2.47 11.55 -55.50
C THR A 577 1.46 10.40 -55.48
N ALA A 578 0.60 10.33 -56.50
CA ALA A 578 -0.53 9.36 -56.63
C ALA A 578 -1.61 9.46 -55.53
N PHE A 579 -1.39 10.33 -54.55
CA PHE A 579 -2.24 10.82 -53.48
C PHE A 579 -1.64 12.16 -53.05
N TRP A 580 -2.40 12.98 -52.31
CA TRP A 580 -1.88 14.28 -51.86
C TRP A 580 -1.38 14.21 -50.43
N THR A 581 -0.16 14.67 -50.17
CA THR A 581 0.33 14.91 -48.81
C THR A 581 0.37 16.41 -48.56
N ILE A 582 -0.33 16.87 -47.53
CA ILE A 582 -0.34 18.25 -47.07
C ILE A 582 0.58 18.38 -45.86
N ASP A 583 1.59 19.26 -45.95
CA ASP A 583 2.46 19.61 -44.85
C ASP A 583 1.80 20.68 -43.97
N ASN A 584 1.68 20.38 -42.68
CA ASN A 584 1.11 21.22 -41.64
C ASN A 584 2.11 21.43 -40.47
N SER A 585 3.41 21.30 -40.74
CA SER A 585 4.49 21.43 -39.75
C SER A 585 4.51 22.79 -39.04
N GLN A 586 3.95 23.83 -39.68
CA GLN A 586 3.89 25.20 -39.19
C GLN A 586 2.64 25.52 -38.34
N ALA A 587 1.69 24.58 -38.15
CA ALA A 587 0.54 24.80 -37.27
C ALA A 587 0.97 25.11 -35.83
N ILE A 588 0.30 26.09 -35.21
CA ILE A 588 0.62 26.57 -33.86
C ILE A 588 0.18 25.57 -32.79
N ASP A 589 -0.94 24.87 -33.01
CA ASP A 589 -1.42 23.82 -32.12
C ASP A 589 -0.42 22.63 -32.06
N PRO A 590 0.17 22.30 -30.90
CA PRO A 590 1.08 21.16 -30.77
C PRO A 590 0.40 19.79 -30.94
N HIS A 591 -0.93 19.71 -30.91
CA HIS A 591 -1.75 18.51 -31.07
C HIS A 591 -2.34 18.35 -32.48
N ALA A 592 -2.23 19.36 -33.36
CA ALA A 592 -2.63 19.22 -34.76
C ALA A 592 -1.68 18.24 -35.49
N PRO A 593 -2.20 17.29 -36.29
CA PRO A 593 -1.36 16.46 -37.15
C PRO A 593 -0.50 17.33 -38.06
N LYS A 594 0.83 17.16 -37.96
CA LYS A 594 1.81 17.96 -38.70
C LYS A 594 1.92 17.58 -40.18
N GLN A 595 1.26 16.50 -40.60
CA GLN A 595 1.02 16.17 -41.99
C GLN A 595 -0.36 15.52 -42.13
N TYR A 596 -1.05 15.84 -43.22
CA TYR A 596 -2.27 15.17 -43.65
C TYR A 596 -2.03 14.42 -44.96
N LEU A 597 -2.76 13.33 -45.15
CA LEU A 597 -2.76 12.54 -46.36
C LEU A 597 -4.19 12.52 -46.90
N VAL A 598 -4.39 12.91 -48.16
CA VAL A 598 -5.72 12.96 -48.78
C VAL A 598 -5.78 11.89 -49.87
N LYS A 599 -6.81 11.03 -49.82
CA LYS A 599 -7.05 9.96 -50.81
C LYS A 599 -8.48 10.00 -51.31
N THR A 600 -8.70 9.52 -52.52
CA THR A 600 -10.03 9.35 -53.12
C THR A 600 -10.89 8.40 -52.27
N GLY A 601 -12.09 8.85 -51.90
CA GLY A 601 -13.13 8.07 -51.24
C GLY A 601 -14.28 7.71 -52.19
N THR A 602 -15.37 7.16 -51.65
CA THR A 602 -16.55 6.75 -52.43
C THR A 602 -17.46 7.90 -52.86
N SER A 603 -17.38 9.06 -52.20
CA SER A 603 -18.25 10.24 -52.46
C SER A 603 -17.52 11.59 -52.36
N GLY A 604 -16.19 11.59 -52.48
CA GLY A 604 -15.33 12.75 -52.24
C GLY A 604 -13.91 12.31 -51.91
N PHE A 605 -13.23 13.05 -51.04
CA PHE A 605 -11.89 12.71 -50.55
C PHE A 605 -11.88 12.48 -49.04
N ASN A 606 -11.13 11.48 -48.63
CA ASN A 606 -10.88 11.17 -47.24
C ASN A 606 -9.58 11.84 -46.81
N VAL A 607 -9.62 12.66 -45.76
CA VAL A 607 -8.43 13.25 -45.15
C VAL A 607 -8.00 12.37 -43.97
N TYR A 608 -6.73 11.99 -43.94
CA TYR A 608 -6.11 11.14 -42.92
C TYR A 608 -5.00 11.92 -42.21
N GLY A 609 -4.72 11.62 -40.95
CA GLY A 609 -3.46 12.04 -40.32
C GLY A 609 -2.31 11.18 -40.86
N ASN A 610 -1.23 11.79 -41.35
CA ASN A 610 -0.07 11.05 -41.90
C ASN A 610 0.96 10.66 -40.82
N GLY A 611 0.49 10.47 -39.59
CA GLY A 611 1.32 10.24 -38.40
C GLY A 611 2.26 11.38 -38.06
N LYS A 612 3.11 11.14 -37.07
CA LYS A 612 4.25 11.98 -36.74
C LYS A 612 5.50 11.31 -37.31
N TYR A 613 6.14 11.93 -38.30
CA TYR A 613 7.47 11.51 -38.73
C TYR A 613 8.45 11.53 -37.55
N LEU A 614 9.15 10.43 -37.32
CA LEU A 614 10.10 10.27 -36.21
C LEU A 614 11.54 10.32 -36.70
N PHE A 615 11.92 9.42 -37.61
CA PHE A 615 13.26 9.32 -38.19
C PHE A 615 13.31 8.36 -39.39
N ASN A 616 14.45 8.33 -40.09
CA ASN A 616 14.73 7.37 -41.18
C ASN A 616 15.62 6.22 -40.71
N LEU A 617 15.37 5.03 -41.26
CA LEU A 617 16.28 3.88 -41.30
C LEU A 617 16.92 3.78 -42.69
N PRO A 618 18.16 3.26 -42.81
CA PRO A 618 18.71 2.78 -44.07
C PRO A 618 17.79 1.74 -44.75
N ALA A 619 17.64 1.81 -46.07
CA ALA A 619 16.88 0.79 -46.82
C ALA A 619 17.46 -0.64 -46.63
N ALA A 620 18.76 -0.74 -46.35
CA ALA A 620 19.44 -2.00 -46.04
C ALA A 620 18.98 -2.66 -44.74
N ASP A 621 18.22 -1.97 -43.87
CA ASP A 621 17.69 -2.54 -42.63
C ASP A 621 16.32 -3.21 -42.77
N ALA A 622 15.68 -3.15 -43.96
CA ALA A 622 14.40 -3.81 -44.23
C ALA A 622 14.36 -5.31 -43.91
N PRO A 623 15.42 -6.12 -44.14
CA PRO A 623 15.43 -7.54 -43.77
C PRO A 623 15.26 -7.81 -42.27
N PHE A 624 15.60 -6.86 -41.40
CA PHE A 624 15.40 -7.00 -39.95
C PHE A 624 13.95 -6.75 -39.53
N LEU A 625 13.18 -6.00 -40.34
CA LEU A 625 11.75 -5.77 -40.11
C LEU A 625 10.87 -6.92 -40.63
N ASN A 626 11.41 -7.78 -41.49
CA ASN A 626 10.73 -9.01 -41.94
C ASN A 626 10.77 -10.15 -40.90
N GLN A 627 11.38 -9.92 -39.73
CA GLN A 627 11.37 -10.85 -38.61
C GLN A 627 10.14 -10.58 -37.73
N PRO A 628 9.51 -11.59 -37.10
CA PRO A 628 8.30 -11.40 -36.30
C PRO A 628 8.53 -10.62 -34.99
N GLN A 629 9.80 -10.40 -34.60
CA GLN A 629 10.20 -9.68 -33.39
C GLN A 629 11.45 -8.82 -33.66
N ALA A 630 11.65 -7.78 -32.86
CA ALA A 630 12.75 -6.84 -33.02
C ALA A 630 14.14 -7.46 -32.73
N SER A 631 15.03 -7.41 -33.73
CA SER A 631 16.44 -7.79 -33.55
C SER A 631 17.22 -6.79 -32.69
N GLN A 632 18.31 -7.25 -32.04
CA GLN A 632 19.23 -6.40 -31.26
C GLN A 632 19.76 -5.18 -32.06
N ARG A 633 19.84 -5.31 -33.39
CA ARG A 633 20.21 -4.21 -34.29
C ARG A 633 19.13 -3.13 -34.35
N LEU A 634 17.86 -3.50 -34.51
CA LEU A 634 16.74 -2.56 -34.46
C LEU A 634 16.66 -1.87 -33.09
N VAL A 635 16.74 -2.65 -32.00
CA VAL A 635 16.82 -2.14 -30.62
C VAL A 635 17.89 -1.05 -30.49
N SER A 636 19.10 -1.31 -30.99
CA SER A 636 20.23 -0.38 -30.92
C SER A 636 20.01 0.88 -31.77
N ILE A 637 19.41 0.76 -32.96
CA ILE A 637 19.13 1.91 -33.84
C ILE A 637 18.05 2.80 -33.22
N PHE A 638 16.95 2.22 -32.74
CA PHE A 638 15.87 2.95 -32.07
C PHE A 638 16.38 3.68 -30.83
N ALA A 639 17.16 3.00 -29.98
CA ALA A 639 17.77 3.60 -28.79
C ALA A 639 18.66 4.80 -29.15
N GLY A 640 19.47 4.68 -30.22
CA GLY A 640 20.28 5.77 -30.79
C GLY A 640 19.46 6.95 -31.35
N LYS A 641 18.15 6.81 -31.52
CA LYS A 641 17.20 7.88 -31.88
C LYS A 641 16.35 8.38 -30.70
N GLN A 642 16.64 7.93 -29.48
CA GLN A 642 15.86 8.21 -28.25
C GLN A 642 14.44 7.63 -28.25
N TYR A 643 14.24 6.48 -28.89
CA TYR A 643 13.04 5.64 -28.79
C TYR A 643 13.47 4.28 -28.24
N ASN A 644 12.81 3.73 -27.23
CA ASN A 644 13.13 2.36 -26.81
C ASN A 644 12.35 1.35 -27.65
N LEU A 645 12.98 0.21 -27.91
CA LEU A 645 12.37 -0.96 -28.51
C LEU A 645 13.00 -2.16 -27.81
N ALA A 646 12.21 -3.06 -27.23
CA ALA A 646 12.75 -4.26 -26.60
C ALA A 646 12.82 -5.42 -27.61
N LEU A 647 13.65 -6.42 -27.32
CA LEU A 647 13.87 -7.60 -28.17
C LEU A 647 12.58 -8.41 -28.46
N ASN A 648 11.63 -8.40 -27.53
CA ASN A 648 10.35 -9.10 -27.64
C ASN A 648 9.27 -8.31 -28.42
N ALA A 649 9.54 -7.06 -28.81
CA ALA A 649 8.59 -6.19 -29.51
C ALA A 649 8.14 -6.84 -30.84
N PRO A 650 6.84 -7.10 -31.04
CA PRO A 650 6.34 -7.77 -32.23
C PRO A 650 6.41 -6.86 -33.46
N ILE A 651 6.65 -7.47 -34.62
CA ILE A 651 6.65 -6.80 -35.92
C ILE A 651 5.73 -7.56 -36.88
N THR A 652 4.77 -6.83 -37.46
CA THR A 652 3.84 -7.37 -38.47
C THR A 652 4.15 -6.75 -39.83
N ALA A 653 4.55 -7.58 -40.80
CA ALA A 653 4.83 -7.16 -42.17
C ALA A 653 3.58 -7.28 -43.06
N THR A 654 3.24 -6.21 -43.77
CA THR A 654 2.15 -6.15 -44.76
C THR A 654 2.65 -5.41 -46.02
N SER A 655 2.00 -4.33 -46.47
CA SER A 655 2.57 -3.34 -47.39
C SER A 655 3.49 -2.33 -46.68
N SER A 656 3.40 -2.25 -45.35
CA SER A 656 4.32 -1.58 -44.42
C SER A 656 4.68 -2.52 -43.27
N TRP A 657 5.61 -2.11 -42.40
CA TRP A 657 5.87 -2.82 -41.15
C TRP A 657 5.26 -2.08 -39.97
N SER A 658 4.50 -2.81 -39.15
CA SER A 658 3.92 -2.36 -37.90
C SER A 658 4.75 -2.87 -36.73
N ILE A 659 5.24 -2.00 -35.84
CA ILE A 659 6.03 -2.36 -34.66
C ILE A 659 5.31 -1.85 -33.41
N THR A 660 5.07 -2.72 -32.42
CA THR A 660 4.52 -2.31 -31.12
C THR A 660 5.65 -2.17 -30.10
N PRO A 661 5.94 -0.96 -29.56
CA PRO A 661 6.91 -0.80 -28.48
C PRO A 661 6.52 -1.63 -27.25
N SER A 662 7.46 -2.46 -26.77
CA SER A 662 7.22 -3.35 -25.63
C SER A 662 7.09 -2.59 -24.30
N ALA A 663 6.36 -3.19 -23.36
CA ALA A 663 6.11 -2.65 -22.01
C ALA A 663 7.38 -2.47 -21.16
N ASP A 664 8.50 -3.09 -21.53
CA ASP A 664 9.79 -2.99 -20.82
C ASP A 664 10.60 -1.73 -21.21
N ALA A 665 9.98 -0.80 -21.94
CA ALA A 665 10.62 0.37 -22.52
C ALA A 665 10.94 1.47 -21.48
N VAL A 666 12.16 1.46 -20.94
CA VAL A 666 12.74 2.45 -19.97
C VAL A 666 12.52 3.96 -20.28
N TYR A 667 12.04 4.35 -21.46
CA TYR A 667 11.80 5.74 -21.85
C TYR A 667 10.34 6.05 -22.14
N LEU A 668 9.80 7.08 -21.48
CA LEU A 668 8.44 7.64 -21.69
C LEU A 668 8.11 7.99 -23.14
N ARG A 669 9.11 8.31 -23.98
CA ARG A 669 8.91 8.58 -25.42
C ARG A 669 8.42 7.36 -26.21
N SER A 670 8.75 6.16 -25.77
CA SER A 670 8.39 4.91 -26.45
C SER A 670 6.92 4.57 -26.25
N TYR A 671 6.39 4.85 -25.05
CA TYR A 671 4.98 4.61 -24.72
C TYR A 671 4.01 5.61 -25.38
N ARG A 672 4.50 6.79 -25.83
CA ARG A 672 3.75 7.78 -26.63
C ARG A 672 3.45 7.33 -28.08
N PHE A 673 3.63 6.05 -28.38
CA PHE A 673 3.36 5.47 -29.70
C PHE A 673 2.82 4.06 -29.51
N ASN A 674 1.50 3.89 -29.56
CA ASN A 674 0.88 2.56 -29.50
C ASN A 674 1.40 1.63 -30.62
N THR A 675 1.69 2.21 -31.78
CA THR A 675 2.29 1.52 -32.92
C THR A 675 3.18 2.48 -33.71
N LEU A 676 4.32 1.96 -34.14
CA LEU A 676 5.23 2.60 -35.07
C LEU A 676 5.04 1.96 -36.45
N GLN A 677 4.76 2.76 -37.47
CA GLN A 677 4.72 2.29 -38.85
C GLN A 677 6.02 2.62 -39.56
N VAL A 678 6.56 1.66 -40.30
CA VAL A 678 7.71 1.86 -41.18
C VAL A 678 7.28 1.66 -42.62
N PHE A 679 7.45 2.69 -43.44
CA PHE A 679 7.17 2.65 -44.87
C PHE A 679 8.47 2.59 -45.67
N ALA A 680 8.50 1.76 -46.71
CA ALA A 680 9.61 1.71 -47.65
C ALA A 680 9.49 2.84 -48.70
N GLU A 681 10.55 3.63 -48.84
CA GLU A 681 10.75 4.56 -49.94
C GLU A 681 11.91 4.08 -50.84
N THR A 682 12.14 4.72 -51.98
CA THR A 682 13.15 4.30 -52.97
C THR A 682 14.60 4.26 -52.47
N THR A 683 14.94 4.97 -51.39
CA THR A 683 16.30 5.06 -50.85
C THR A 683 16.43 4.88 -49.33
N ARG A 684 15.30 4.79 -48.61
CA ARG A 684 15.23 4.79 -47.14
C ARG A 684 13.96 4.11 -46.66
N LEU A 685 13.89 3.82 -45.37
CA LEU A 685 12.63 3.49 -44.70
C LEU A 685 12.29 4.63 -43.74
N SER A 686 11.06 5.11 -43.79
CA SER A 686 10.61 6.25 -42.97
C SER A 686 9.75 5.74 -41.82
N VAL A 687 10.16 6.06 -40.59
CA VAL A 687 9.48 5.63 -39.35
C VAL A 687 8.55 6.73 -38.88
N TYR A 688 7.27 6.37 -38.73
CA TYR A 688 6.20 7.23 -38.26
C TYR A 688 5.60 6.67 -36.96
N GLY A 689 5.21 7.56 -36.07
CA GLY A 689 4.37 7.25 -34.92
C GLY A 689 2.95 7.76 -35.12
N THR A 690 2.06 7.35 -34.23
CA THR A 690 0.77 8.02 -33.97
C THR A 690 0.96 9.52 -33.71
N SER A 691 -0.02 10.32 -34.13
CA SER A 691 -0.10 11.74 -33.75
C SER A 691 -1.11 11.90 -32.61
N PRO A 692 -0.72 12.49 -31.46
CA PRO A 692 -1.67 12.80 -30.40
C PRO A 692 -2.57 13.95 -30.82
N ILE A 693 -3.88 13.84 -30.55
CA ILE A 693 -4.91 14.84 -30.87
C ILE A 693 -5.74 15.09 -29.59
N LEU A 694 -6.12 16.35 -29.34
CA LEU A 694 -7.06 16.69 -28.27
C LEU A 694 -8.48 16.27 -28.65
N ILE A 695 -9.23 15.68 -27.71
CA ILE A 695 -10.61 15.25 -27.95
C ILE A 695 -11.51 16.41 -28.43
N GLU A 696 -11.30 17.63 -27.93
CA GLU A 696 -12.06 18.82 -28.30
C GLU A 696 -11.78 19.35 -29.73
N ASN A 697 -10.68 18.91 -30.36
CA ASN A 697 -10.32 19.25 -31.74
C ASN A 697 -11.00 18.33 -32.78
N LEU A 698 -11.95 17.47 -32.36
CA LEU A 698 -12.74 16.61 -33.25
C LEU A 698 -14.13 17.22 -33.45
N SER A 699 -14.40 17.80 -34.64
CA SER A 699 -15.73 18.39 -34.91
C SER A 699 -16.87 17.36 -34.96
N GLN A 700 -16.53 16.12 -35.29
CA GLN A 700 -17.32 14.91 -35.11
C GLN A 700 -16.35 13.79 -34.72
N TYR A 701 -16.73 12.89 -33.81
CA TYR A 701 -15.91 11.72 -33.49
C TYR A 701 -15.85 10.78 -34.71
N PRO A 702 -14.70 10.62 -35.39
CA PRO A 702 -14.64 9.82 -36.61
C PRO A 702 -14.84 8.33 -36.29
N GLN A 703 -15.48 7.60 -37.20
CA GLN A 703 -15.47 6.14 -37.09
C GLN A 703 -14.04 5.63 -37.21
N GLY A 704 -13.57 4.95 -36.16
CA GLY A 704 -12.21 4.43 -36.09
C GLY A 704 -11.22 5.29 -35.31
N VAL A 705 -11.62 6.26 -34.47
CA VAL A 705 -10.71 6.71 -33.37
C VAL A 705 -10.13 5.47 -32.69
N ALA A 706 -8.81 5.42 -32.47
CA ALA A 706 -8.08 4.24 -32.02
C ALA A 706 -8.26 3.93 -30.52
N PHE A 707 -9.51 3.88 -30.10
CA PHE A 707 -9.95 2.94 -29.09
C PHE A 707 -10.10 1.59 -29.80
N GLY A 708 -9.17 0.67 -29.55
CA GLY A 708 -9.16 -0.64 -30.18
C GLY A 708 -10.54 -1.31 -30.07
N ALA A 709 -11.20 -1.51 -31.21
CA ALA A 709 -12.49 -2.20 -31.34
C ALA A 709 -13.61 -1.78 -30.32
N THR A 710 -14.04 -0.51 -30.33
CA THR A 710 -15.31 -0.12 -29.65
C THR A 710 -16.32 0.62 -30.51
N GLN A 711 -17.45 -0.05 -30.77
CA GLN A 711 -18.73 0.59 -31.10
C GLN A 711 -19.27 1.45 -29.92
N ASN A 712 -18.62 1.41 -28.75
CA ASN A 712 -19.18 1.84 -27.47
C ASN A 712 -18.90 3.29 -27.06
N LEU A 713 -17.91 3.99 -27.61
CA LEU A 713 -17.87 5.45 -27.41
C LEU A 713 -19.08 6.12 -28.08
N ALA A 714 -19.49 5.62 -29.25
CA ALA A 714 -20.73 6.07 -29.91
C ALA A 714 -21.99 5.75 -29.10
N ASN A 715 -21.99 4.68 -28.29
CA ASN A 715 -23.09 4.36 -27.36
C ASN A 715 -23.03 5.19 -26.07
N ALA A 716 -21.83 5.48 -25.56
CA ALA A 716 -21.60 6.39 -24.44
C ALA A 716 -22.07 7.83 -24.75
N PHE A 717 -22.12 8.22 -26.02
CA PHE A 717 -22.70 9.48 -26.50
C PHE A 717 -24.05 9.30 -27.24
N SER A 718 -24.78 8.22 -26.96
CA SER A 718 -26.13 8.02 -27.51
C SER A 718 -27.13 9.04 -26.93
N SER A 719 -28.32 9.17 -27.56
CA SER A 719 -29.40 10.01 -27.03
C SER A 719 -29.97 9.56 -25.67
N ASN A 720 -29.56 8.38 -25.19
CA ASN A 720 -29.98 7.78 -23.93
C ASN A 720 -28.95 8.01 -22.81
N SER A 721 -27.78 8.58 -23.14
CA SER A 721 -26.74 8.89 -22.18
C SER A 721 -27.09 10.10 -21.31
N VAL A 722 -26.66 10.05 -20.06
CA VAL A 722 -26.82 11.15 -19.09
C VAL A 722 -25.52 11.95 -19.06
N GLY A 723 -25.62 13.26 -19.28
CA GLY A 723 -24.48 14.17 -19.25
C GLY A 723 -24.12 14.65 -17.83
N PRO A 724 -23.12 15.53 -17.70
CA PRO A 724 -22.84 16.23 -16.45
C PRO A 724 -24.11 16.92 -15.89
N ALA A 725 -24.19 17.02 -14.56
CA ALA A 725 -25.37 17.49 -13.81
C ALA A 725 -26.66 16.63 -13.96
N CYS A 726 -26.52 15.35 -14.31
CA CYS A 726 -27.63 14.38 -14.39
C CYS A 726 -28.71 14.69 -15.44
N LEU A 727 -28.40 15.48 -16.47
CA LEU A 727 -29.35 15.87 -17.52
C LEU A 727 -29.27 14.94 -18.76
N PRO A 728 -30.40 14.53 -19.37
CA PRO A 728 -30.39 13.69 -20.56
C PRO A 728 -29.84 14.42 -21.81
N PHE A 729 -28.99 13.77 -22.61
CA PHE A 729 -28.49 14.34 -23.88
C PHE A 729 -29.61 14.67 -24.90
N SER A 730 -30.79 14.05 -24.73
CA SER A 730 -31.99 14.40 -25.51
C SER A 730 -32.48 15.84 -25.32
N TRP A 731 -32.05 16.53 -24.26
CA TRP A 731 -32.41 17.93 -24.00
C TRP A 731 -31.56 18.91 -24.81
N LEU A 732 -30.27 18.60 -25.07
CA LEU A 732 -29.43 19.34 -26.02
C LEU A 732 -30.04 19.27 -27.43
N LYS A 733 -30.42 18.07 -27.90
CA LYS A 733 -31.12 17.88 -29.18
C LYS A 733 -32.48 18.57 -29.29
N GLN A 734 -33.03 19.07 -28.18
CA GLN A 734 -34.28 19.83 -28.12
C GLN A 734 -34.04 21.34 -27.85
N ASN A 735 -32.79 21.81 -27.88
CA ASN A 735 -32.37 23.17 -27.50
C ASN A 735 -32.91 23.62 -26.13
N LYS A 736 -33.05 22.69 -25.19
CA LYS A 736 -33.48 22.97 -23.79
C LYS A 736 -32.33 23.34 -22.87
N ILE A 737 -31.10 23.15 -23.32
CA ILE A 737 -29.86 23.51 -22.64
C ILE A 737 -29.01 24.26 -23.67
N ASP A 738 -28.37 25.35 -23.26
CA ASP A 738 -27.42 26.08 -24.08
C ASP A 738 -26.14 25.24 -24.25
N GLU A 739 -25.85 24.84 -25.49
CA GLU A 739 -24.74 23.96 -25.85
C GLU A 739 -23.37 24.60 -25.55
N GLN A 740 -23.21 25.92 -25.75
CA GLN A 740 -21.97 26.60 -25.39
C GLN A 740 -21.82 26.63 -23.87
N ALA A 741 -22.86 27.01 -23.13
CA ALA A 741 -22.80 27.03 -21.67
C ALA A 741 -22.59 25.62 -21.07
N PHE A 742 -23.08 24.57 -21.71
CA PHE A 742 -22.96 23.17 -21.26
C PHE A 742 -21.53 22.63 -21.36
N PHE A 743 -20.80 22.97 -22.43
CA PHE A 743 -19.41 22.54 -22.61
C PHE A 743 -18.37 23.50 -22.01
N THR A 744 -18.72 24.77 -21.72
CA THR A 744 -17.76 25.80 -21.23
C THR A 744 -17.74 26.03 -19.72
N VAL A 745 -18.29 25.13 -18.89
CA VAL A 745 -18.20 25.22 -17.40
C VAL A 745 -16.81 24.83 -16.87
N ALA A 746 -15.76 25.46 -17.40
CA ALA A 746 -14.36 25.28 -16.99
C ALA A 746 -13.47 26.53 -17.16
N THR A 747 -14.01 27.72 -17.43
CA THR A 747 -13.23 28.98 -17.49
C THR A 747 -13.89 30.11 -16.71
N GLY A 748 -13.93 29.99 -15.37
CA GLY A 748 -14.51 31.00 -14.49
C GLY A 748 -13.88 30.99 -13.10
N ASN A 749 -12.91 31.88 -12.86
CA ASN A 749 -12.36 32.13 -11.53
C ASN A 749 -13.43 32.69 -10.58
N THR A 750 -13.97 31.87 -9.69
CA THR A 750 -14.46 32.33 -8.37
C THR A 750 -14.46 31.20 -7.35
N VAL A 751 -13.74 31.41 -6.25
CA VAL A 751 -13.87 30.64 -5.00
C VAL A 751 -15.19 31.02 -4.30
N ASN A 752 -15.77 30.06 -3.54
CA ASN A 752 -16.98 30.07 -2.69
C ASN A 752 -18.21 29.44 -3.39
N GLN A 753 -18.78 28.30 -2.93
CA GLN A 753 -18.91 27.76 -1.56
C GLN A 753 -18.70 26.24 -1.51
#